data_AF-A0A9R0U9B2-F1
#
_entry.id   AF-A0A9R0U9B2-F1
#
_cell.length_a   1.000
_cell.length_b   1.000
_cell.length_c   1.000
_cell.angle_alpha   90.00
_cell.angle_beta   90.00
_cell.angle_gamma   90.00
#
_symmetry.space_group_name_H-M   'P 1'
#
loop_
_entity.id
_entity.type
_entity.pdbx_description
1 polymer ?
#
loop_
_entity_poly.entity_id
_entity_poly.type
_entity_poly.pdbx_seq_one_letter_code
_entity_poly.pdbx_strand_id
1 'polypeptide(L)'
;MRTSTTKAVARAAVALLVLGLTLVAPGVSAGAPAGKFNYGEALQKAVWFYDAQRSGALPAGNRVSWRGPSALADGKDVGLDLTGGFYDAGDHVKFGLPFEFSMTMLAWGALENRGAYQNSGQWSSLLSNLRWGDDWLIKAHPQPDVLYGQVGKGDDDHKWWGPAETMAMARPAYRIDDSCPGSDLAGEAAAQMAASSMVFQADDPTYAATLLTHAKQLYSFADNHRGVYSNCITDAQNFYKSWSGYQDELVWSAIWLYKATGDAGYLTKARAEYEKLSTEPQTTTRSYRWTLAWDDKSYGAYVLLAQLTHDPEYVADANRWLDWWTTGVNGQHVPYSPGGQAVLDQWGSLRYAANTAFVALTYADSLRTSDPTRATTYHDFGVRQIDYALGDNPRGASFEVGFGVNPPRNPHHRTAHGSWADNINEPAQSRHVLYGALVGGPSSPNDAYTDDRTNYTMNEVALDYNAGFTGALARLYGEYGGTPLAAFPPKESPDGPEILAQGALNQPDGGTFTEVKAYVINKSAWPARTFTGSLRYYFTLDGSTTPGQISVTSAYNQCDAPTLHQFSGAIYYVEVPCSGGVAPGGQSRYRKEVQFRISSTGTWAPGNDWSHTGLAPSGSAPADDPQLVLTQGAAVVWGSQPGQSTGDTTAPTAPTGVTATAGSTGVTLSWTAATDDVGVAGYDVLDSAGATIGSTTGTSYQVTGLTPGTAYTFSVRARDAAGNQSPPSSPVAVTTTTTGTGTGSLAVQQRGGSAATGNQIRTSLQIVNRGSTPVPLSSVTARYWFTGDAANPGYQVWCDYAVPGCGNVTVRVVKLGTPRPGADAYVEVGFTGGTLAAGATTGELQVRVAKADWSAFDQSDDYSYRTAASFTDLATATAYQSAALTWGTEP
;
A
#
# COMPACT_ATOMS: atom_id res chain seq x y z
N MET A 1 82.02 -26.45 -19.26
CA MET A 1 82.52 -25.09 -18.95
C MET A 1 81.40 -24.30 -18.30
N ARG A 2 81.76 -23.55 -17.25
CA ARG A 2 81.00 -22.53 -16.49
C ARG A 2 80.26 -21.55 -17.45
N THR A 3 79.12 -20.88 -17.19
CA THR A 3 78.46 -20.43 -15.94
C THR A 3 77.13 -19.70 -16.28
N SER A 4 76.21 -19.67 -15.30
CA SER A 4 75.25 -18.58 -14.95
C SER A 4 74.00 -18.35 -15.83
N THR A 5 72.79 -18.74 -15.38
CA THR A 5 71.74 -17.91 -14.69
C THR A 5 71.16 -16.80 -15.58
N THR A 6 69.84 -16.64 -15.77
CA THR A 6 68.82 -16.47 -14.72
C THR A 6 67.43 -16.69 -15.33
N LYS A 7 66.54 -17.33 -14.57
CA LYS A 7 65.14 -17.60 -14.91
C LYS A 7 64.31 -16.31 -14.80
N ALA A 8 63.58 -15.94 -15.85
CA ALA A 8 62.39 -15.10 -15.75
C ALA A 8 61.20 -15.96 -16.18
N VAL A 9 60.39 -16.35 -15.20
CA VAL A 9 59.13 -17.06 -15.38
C VAL A 9 58.07 -16.00 -15.66
N ALA A 10 57.67 -15.83 -16.93
CA ALA A 10 56.41 -15.18 -17.28
C ALA A 10 55.39 -16.28 -17.56
N ARG A 11 54.67 -16.69 -16.51
CA ARG A 11 53.50 -17.57 -16.64
C ARG A 11 52.35 -16.74 -17.19
N ALA A 12 51.66 -17.36 -18.15
CA ALA A 12 50.45 -16.88 -18.78
C ALA A 12 49.45 -16.32 -17.76
N ALA A 13 48.99 -15.10 -18.03
CA ALA A 13 47.86 -14.50 -17.34
C ALA A 13 46.61 -15.32 -17.67
N VAL A 14 46.06 -15.98 -16.66
CA VAL A 14 44.64 -16.34 -16.63
C VAL A 14 43.89 -15.02 -16.39
N ALA A 15 43.27 -14.49 -17.43
CA ALA A 15 42.34 -13.38 -17.31
C ALA A 15 41.06 -13.90 -16.62
N LEU A 16 41.07 -13.88 -15.30
CA LEU A 16 39.85 -13.91 -14.49
C LEU A 16 39.23 -12.50 -14.57
N LEU A 17 38.28 -12.33 -15.49
CA LEU A 17 37.39 -11.18 -15.51
C LEU A 17 36.46 -11.29 -14.30
N VAL A 18 36.89 -10.72 -13.17
CA VAL A 18 35.99 -10.43 -12.06
C VAL A 18 35.24 -9.15 -12.46
N LEU A 19 34.07 -9.32 -13.08
CA LEU A 19 33.07 -8.25 -13.12
C LEU A 19 32.63 -8.00 -11.68
N GLY A 20 33.26 -7.02 -11.03
CA GLY A 20 32.70 -6.41 -9.84
C GLY A 20 31.35 -5.80 -10.22
N LEU A 21 30.28 -6.31 -9.63
CA LEU A 21 28.99 -5.63 -9.59
C LEU A 21 29.22 -4.25 -8.97
N THR A 22 29.33 -3.23 -9.81
CA THR A 22 28.98 -1.88 -9.43
C THR A 22 27.48 -1.91 -9.16
N LEU A 23 27.09 -1.82 -7.88
CA LEU A 23 25.79 -1.27 -7.50
C LEU A 23 25.76 0.16 -8.04
N VAL A 24 25.32 0.29 -9.29
CA VAL A 24 24.85 1.55 -9.84
C VAL A 24 23.63 1.89 -9.00
N ALA A 25 23.78 2.82 -8.06
CA ALA A 25 22.62 3.53 -7.53
C ALA A 25 21.83 4.04 -8.75
N PRO A 26 20.49 3.87 -8.80
CA PRO A 26 19.72 4.38 -9.92
C PRO A 26 20.01 5.87 -10.02
N GLY A 27 20.70 6.24 -11.10
CA GLY A 27 20.99 7.62 -11.41
C GLY A 27 19.65 8.30 -11.63
N VAL A 28 19.26 9.14 -10.68
CA VAL A 28 18.25 10.15 -10.94
C VAL A 28 18.87 11.01 -12.04
N SER A 29 18.33 10.88 -13.24
CA SER A 29 18.67 11.76 -14.35
C SER A 29 18.52 13.20 -13.88
N ALA A 30 19.60 13.97 -13.94
CA ALA A 30 19.52 15.40 -13.73
C ALA A 30 18.72 16.01 -14.89
N GLY A 31 17.52 16.54 -14.61
CA GLY A 31 16.83 17.50 -15.48
C GLY A 31 15.48 17.10 -16.09
N ALA A 32 14.72 16.15 -15.53
CA ALA A 32 13.33 15.96 -15.95
C ALA A 32 12.43 17.10 -15.41
N PRO A 33 11.56 17.72 -16.23
CA PRO A 33 10.60 18.71 -15.72
C PRO A 33 9.65 18.04 -14.73
N ALA A 34 9.36 18.71 -13.60
CA ALA A 34 8.40 18.19 -12.64
C ALA A 34 6.99 18.23 -13.24
N GLY A 35 6.26 17.12 -13.13
CA GLY A 35 4.86 17.03 -13.55
C GLY A 35 3.95 17.96 -12.76
N LYS A 36 2.81 18.34 -13.36
CA LYS A 36 1.78 19.17 -12.69
C LYS A 36 1.11 18.44 -11.53
N PHE A 37 0.99 17.12 -11.64
CA PHE A 37 0.43 16.23 -10.61
C PHE A 37 1.46 15.17 -10.20
N ASN A 38 1.20 14.54 -9.04
CA ASN A 38 2.01 13.44 -8.57
C ASN A 38 1.61 12.12 -9.27
N TYR A 39 2.13 11.88 -10.48
CA TYR A 39 1.82 10.67 -11.24
C TYR A 39 2.26 9.39 -10.53
N GLY A 40 3.30 9.44 -9.68
CA GLY A 40 3.74 8.29 -8.88
C GLY A 40 2.70 7.84 -7.85
N GLU A 41 2.04 8.79 -7.17
CA GLU A 41 0.93 8.49 -6.24
C GLU A 41 -0.33 8.03 -6.97
N ALA A 42 -0.71 8.70 -8.07
CA ALA A 42 -1.85 8.28 -8.90
C ALA A 42 -1.65 6.85 -9.43
N LEU A 43 -0.46 6.52 -9.95
CA LEU A 43 -0.12 5.18 -10.39
C LEU A 43 -0.21 4.13 -9.26
N GLN A 44 0.32 4.46 -8.08
CA GLN A 44 0.25 3.58 -6.91
C GLN A 44 -1.19 3.24 -6.52
N LYS A 45 -2.08 4.24 -6.56
CA LYS A 45 -3.50 4.07 -6.25
C LYS A 45 -4.23 3.32 -7.37
N ALA A 46 -4.00 3.67 -8.63
CA ALA A 46 -4.59 2.97 -9.78
C ALA A 46 -4.22 1.47 -9.83
N VAL A 47 -2.99 1.10 -9.45
CA VAL A 47 -2.59 -0.31 -9.30
C VAL A 47 -3.27 -0.97 -8.09
N TRP A 48 -3.50 -0.23 -7.00
CA TRP A 48 -4.19 -0.74 -5.81
C TRP A 48 -5.68 -0.98 -6.02
N PHE A 49 -6.35 -0.19 -6.87
CA PHE A 49 -7.76 -0.38 -7.23
C PHE A 49 -8.07 -1.83 -7.62
N TYR A 50 -7.20 -2.46 -8.42
CA TYR A 50 -7.38 -3.87 -8.80
C TYR A 50 -7.34 -4.85 -7.62
N ASP A 51 -6.52 -4.60 -6.58
CA ASP A 51 -6.58 -5.43 -5.36
C ASP A 51 -7.98 -5.36 -4.73
N ALA A 52 -8.62 -4.19 -4.78
CA ALA A 52 -9.95 -3.95 -4.24
C ALA A 52 -11.08 -4.57 -5.08
N GLN A 53 -10.81 -4.99 -6.32
CA GLN A 53 -11.76 -5.69 -7.20
C GLN A 53 -11.68 -7.23 -7.12
N ARG A 54 -10.70 -7.80 -6.41
CA ARG A 54 -10.49 -9.27 -6.39
C ARG A 54 -11.70 -10.04 -5.88
N SER A 55 -12.05 -11.16 -6.51
CA SER A 55 -13.07 -12.12 -6.07
C SER A 55 -12.41 -13.43 -5.61
N GLY A 56 -13.07 -14.26 -4.78
CA GLY A 56 -12.51 -15.52 -4.28
C GLY A 56 -11.78 -15.41 -2.95
N ALA A 57 -10.92 -16.38 -2.65
CA ALA A 57 -10.12 -16.41 -1.42
C ALA A 57 -8.90 -15.50 -1.53
N LEU A 58 -8.95 -14.35 -0.87
CA LEU A 58 -7.89 -13.33 -0.96
C LEU A 58 -6.55 -13.82 -0.40
N PRO A 59 -5.41 -13.38 -0.97
CA PRO A 59 -4.09 -13.81 -0.51
C PRO A 59 -3.77 -13.29 0.88
N ALA A 60 -2.89 -13.98 1.63
CA ALA A 60 -2.49 -13.58 2.98
C ALA A 60 -1.87 -12.16 3.06
N GLY A 61 -1.27 -11.69 1.96
CA GLY A 61 -0.74 -10.33 1.81
C GLY A 61 -1.74 -9.31 1.25
N ASN A 62 -3.04 -9.58 1.31
CA ASN A 62 -4.08 -8.66 0.82
C ASN A 62 -3.89 -7.26 1.45
N ARG A 63 -3.80 -6.24 0.60
CA ARG A 63 -3.58 -4.85 1.01
C ARG A 63 -4.87 -4.13 1.41
N VAL A 64 -6.04 -4.70 1.10
CA VAL A 64 -7.33 -4.04 1.29
C VAL A 64 -8.03 -4.57 2.55
N SER A 65 -7.90 -3.86 3.66
CA SER A 65 -8.36 -4.33 4.99
C SER A 65 -9.87 -4.56 5.09
N TRP A 66 -10.66 -3.91 4.24
CA TRP A 66 -12.12 -4.03 4.19
C TRP A 66 -12.63 -5.07 3.18
N ARG A 67 -11.73 -5.73 2.43
CA ARG A 67 -12.07 -6.85 1.55
C ARG A 67 -11.81 -8.19 2.23
N GLY A 68 -12.79 -9.07 2.17
CA GLY A 68 -12.71 -10.45 2.66
C GLY A 68 -12.88 -11.50 1.56
N PRO A 69 -12.72 -12.78 1.89
CA PRO A 69 -13.09 -13.88 0.98
C PRO A 69 -14.54 -13.75 0.52
N SER A 70 -14.78 -13.85 -0.78
CA SER A 70 -16.13 -13.72 -1.38
C SER A 70 -16.29 -14.69 -2.55
N ALA A 71 -17.54 -14.97 -2.94
CA ALA A 71 -17.85 -15.82 -4.10
C ALA A 71 -17.15 -17.20 -4.10
N LEU A 72 -16.97 -17.80 -2.92
CA LEU A 72 -16.23 -19.06 -2.72
C LEU A 72 -16.93 -20.31 -3.28
N ALA A 73 -18.06 -20.11 -3.96
CA ALA A 73 -18.85 -21.15 -4.61
C ALA A 73 -18.84 -21.03 -6.15
N ASP A 74 -18.15 -20.04 -6.70
CA ASP A 74 -18.07 -19.82 -8.15
C ASP A 74 -17.56 -21.07 -8.87
N GLY A 75 -18.34 -21.57 -9.84
CA GLY A 75 -18.05 -22.77 -10.63
C GLY A 75 -18.61 -24.08 -10.08
N LYS A 76 -19.15 -24.11 -8.84
CA LYS A 76 -19.71 -25.34 -8.26
C LYS A 76 -20.90 -25.89 -9.04
N ASP A 77 -21.69 -25.02 -9.67
CA ASP A 77 -22.83 -25.37 -10.51
C ASP A 77 -22.42 -26.18 -11.77
N VAL A 78 -21.17 -26.04 -12.20
CA VAL A 78 -20.59 -26.76 -13.35
C VAL A 78 -19.47 -27.73 -12.96
N GLY A 79 -19.24 -27.94 -11.66
CA GLY A 79 -18.23 -28.88 -11.16
C GLY A 79 -16.78 -28.42 -11.32
N LEU A 80 -16.53 -27.11 -11.42
CA LEU A 80 -15.20 -26.51 -11.52
C LEU A 80 -14.91 -25.59 -10.34
N ASP A 81 -13.64 -25.28 -10.11
CA ASP A 81 -13.23 -24.13 -9.30
C ASP A 81 -13.09 -22.93 -10.22
N LEU A 82 -14.03 -21.99 -10.16
CA LEU A 82 -13.95 -20.71 -10.86
C LEU A 82 -13.80 -19.53 -9.88
N THR A 83 -13.33 -19.79 -8.67
CA THR A 83 -12.97 -18.74 -7.69
C THR A 83 -11.70 -18.00 -8.12
N GLY A 84 -11.58 -16.72 -7.72
CA GLY A 84 -10.49 -15.83 -8.17
C GLY A 84 -11.02 -14.76 -9.14
N GLY A 85 -10.12 -14.11 -9.86
CA GLY A 85 -10.46 -13.09 -10.86
C GLY A 85 -10.97 -11.80 -10.22
N PHE A 86 -11.53 -10.90 -11.03
CA PHE A 86 -11.97 -9.59 -10.59
C PHE A 86 -13.46 -9.39 -10.84
N TYR A 87 -14.12 -8.68 -9.91
CA TYR A 87 -15.41 -8.06 -10.18
C TYR A 87 -15.23 -6.92 -11.18
N ASP A 88 -16.19 -6.79 -12.10
CA ASP A 88 -16.09 -5.91 -13.26
C ASP A 88 -16.09 -4.42 -12.88
N ALA A 89 -17.12 -3.99 -12.15
CA ALA A 89 -17.36 -2.58 -11.87
C ALA A 89 -17.74 -2.35 -10.40
N GLY A 90 -18.79 -1.58 -10.14
CA GLY A 90 -19.44 -1.50 -8.84
C GLY A 90 -20.28 -2.70 -8.45
N ASP A 91 -20.40 -3.70 -9.32
CA ASP A 91 -21.16 -4.94 -9.19
C ASP A 91 -20.28 -6.13 -8.80
N HIS A 92 -20.85 -7.35 -8.81
CA HIS A 92 -20.10 -8.57 -8.48
C HIS A 92 -20.12 -9.61 -9.59
N VAL A 93 -20.55 -9.26 -10.80
CA VAL A 93 -20.41 -10.16 -11.94
C VAL A 93 -18.95 -10.13 -12.42
N LYS A 94 -18.48 -11.29 -12.87
CA LYS A 94 -17.18 -11.45 -13.53
C LYS A 94 -17.44 -11.55 -15.01
N PHE A 95 -17.40 -10.42 -15.73
CA PHE A 95 -17.55 -10.38 -17.19
C PHE A 95 -16.17 -10.55 -17.84
N GLY A 96 -16.00 -11.60 -18.64
CA GLY A 96 -14.71 -11.99 -19.21
C GLY A 96 -14.15 -10.95 -20.18
N LEU A 97 -14.93 -10.50 -21.16
CA LEU A 97 -14.44 -9.61 -22.21
C LEU A 97 -13.81 -8.29 -21.67
N PRO A 98 -14.48 -7.50 -20.82
CA PRO A 98 -13.87 -6.28 -20.24
C PRO A 98 -12.74 -6.57 -19.24
N PHE A 99 -12.83 -7.68 -18.49
CA PHE A 99 -11.75 -8.13 -17.61
C PHE A 99 -10.50 -8.44 -18.45
N GLU A 100 -10.61 -9.29 -19.46
CA GLU A 100 -9.50 -9.74 -20.28
C GLU A 100 -8.83 -8.56 -20.98
N PHE A 101 -9.62 -7.66 -21.58
CA PHE A 101 -9.14 -6.40 -22.13
C PHE A 101 -8.33 -5.58 -21.11
N SER A 102 -8.85 -5.45 -19.89
CA SER A 102 -8.17 -4.69 -18.82
C SER A 102 -6.81 -5.29 -18.50
N MET A 103 -6.69 -6.61 -18.43
CA MET A 103 -5.41 -7.28 -18.20
C MET A 103 -4.47 -7.16 -19.38
N THR A 104 -4.94 -7.27 -20.63
CA THR A 104 -4.12 -7.03 -21.82
C THR A 104 -3.55 -5.60 -21.81
N MET A 105 -4.36 -4.60 -21.45
CA MET A 105 -3.95 -3.21 -21.37
C MET A 105 -2.96 -2.94 -20.22
N LEU A 106 -3.16 -3.55 -19.05
CA LEU A 106 -2.18 -3.50 -17.96
C LEU A 106 -0.84 -4.13 -18.37
N ALA A 107 -0.88 -5.28 -19.04
CA ALA A 107 0.32 -5.94 -19.57
C ALA A 107 1.00 -5.09 -20.65
N TRP A 108 0.24 -4.46 -21.56
CA TRP A 108 0.80 -3.54 -22.54
C TRP A 108 1.48 -2.35 -21.85
N GLY A 109 0.81 -1.70 -20.89
CA GLY A 109 1.39 -0.64 -20.09
C GLY A 109 2.69 -1.06 -19.39
N ALA A 110 2.73 -2.29 -18.86
CA ALA A 110 3.91 -2.88 -18.22
C ALA A 110 5.08 -3.08 -19.19
N LEU A 111 4.79 -3.53 -20.42
CA LEU A 111 5.79 -3.78 -21.45
C LEU A 111 6.42 -2.48 -21.98
N GLU A 112 5.61 -1.44 -22.19
CA GLU A 112 6.10 -0.14 -22.62
C GLU A 112 6.85 0.61 -21.51
N ASN A 113 6.43 0.43 -20.24
CA ASN A 113 6.85 1.28 -19.13
C ASN A 113 7.46 0.49 -17.95
N ARG A 114 8.14 -0.63 -18.20
CA ARG A 114 8.71 -1.49 -17.13
C ARG A 114 9.53 -0.71 -16.11
N GLY A 115 10.43 0.16 -16.57
CA GLY A 115 11.27 0.99 -15.69
C GLY A 115 10.46 1.95 -14.81
N ALA A 116 9.36 2.51 -15.31
CA ALA A 116 8.47 3.38 -14.54
C ALA A 116 7.81 2.63 -13.37
N TYR A 117 7.28 1.44 -13.62
CA TYR A 117 6.69 0.61 -12.56
C TYR A 117 7.73 0.15 -11.53
N GLN A 118 8.96 -0.15 -11.96
CA GLN A 118 10.05 -0.51 -11.05
C GLN A 118 10.46 0.68 -10.18
N ASN A 119 10.69 1.85 -10.78
CA ASN A 119 11.14 3.05 -10.08
C ASN A 119 10.07 3.63 -9.14
N SER A 120 8.79 3.47 -9.48
CA SER A 120 7.66 3.84 -8.60
C SER A 120 7.38 2.79 -7.53
N GLY A 121 8.07 1.64 -7.54
CA GLY A 121 7.83 0.54 -6.59
C GLY A 121 6.52 -0.22 -6.81
N GLN A 122 5.84 -0.02 -7.95
CA GLN A 122 4.55 -0.65 -8.25
C GLN A 122 4.66 -1.96 -9.03
N TRP A 123 5.86 -2.31 -9.52
CA TRP A 123 6.09 -3.53 -10.32
C TRP A 123 5.56 -4.81 -9.67
N SER A 124 5.86 -5.05 -8.39
CA SER A 124 5.42 -6.26 -7.69
C SER A 124 3.90 -6.33 -7.53
N SER A 125 3.25 -5.21 -7.21
CA SER A 125 1.79 -5.10 -7.11
C SER A 125 1.12 -5.33 -8.47
N LEU A 126 1.69 -4.77 -9.55
CA LEU A 126 1.21 -5.00 -10.91
C LEU A 126 1.32 -6.47 -11.31
N LEU A 127 2.47 -7.10 -11.07
CA LEU A 127 2.65 -8.55 -11.31
C LEU A 127 1.66 -9.38 -10.51
N SER A 128 1.36 -9.01 -9.26
CA SER A 128 0.34 -9.68 -8.45
C SER A 128 -1.05 -9.56 -9.07
N ASN A 129 -1.40 -8.41 -9.66
CA ASN A 129 -2.69 -8.21 -10.32
C ASN A 129 -2.80 -9.02 -11.61
N LEU A 130 -1.77 -8.96 -12.48
CA LEU A 130 -1.74 -9.74 -13.71
C LEU A 130 -1.83 -11.24 -13.41
N ARG A 131 -1.03 -11.73 -12.45
CA ARG A 131 -1.07 -13.12 -12.03
C ARG A 131 -2.45 -13.52 -11.49
N TRP A 132 -3.08 -12.68 -10.69
CA TRP A 132 -4.43 -12.94 -10.18
C TRP A 132 -5.47 -13.09 -11.29
N GLY A 133 -5.37 -12.25 -12.32
CA GLY A 133 -6.23 -12.31 -13.50
C GLY A 133 -5.97 -13.57 -14.34
N ASP A 134 -4.71 -13.81 -14.64
CA ASP A 134 -4.26 -14.96 -15.44
C ASP A 134 -4.55 -16.31 -14.76
N ASP A 135 -4.35 -16.42 -13.43
CA ASP A 135 -4.65 -17.63 -12.66
C ASP A 135 -6.14 -17.98 -12.74
N TRP A 136 -7.02 -16.98 -12.75
CA TRP A 136 -8.46 -17.22 -12.97
C TRP A 136 -8.74 -17.67 -14.39
N LEU A 137 -8.10 -17.05 -15.39
CA LEU A 137 -8.30 -17.42 -16.79
C LEU A 137 -7.78 -18.83 -17.11
N ILE A 138 -6.70 -19.27 -16.45
CA ILE A 138 -6.25 -20.68 -16.49
C ILE A 138 -7.36 -21.63 -15.99
N LYS A 139 -8.01 -21.30 -14.87
CA LYS A 139 -9.14 -22.10 -14.34
C LYS A 139 -10.35 -22.06 -15.28
N ALA A 140 -10.62 -20.91 -15.88
CA ALA A 140 -11.73 -20.69 -16.80
C ALA A 140 -11.53 -21.36 -18.18
N HIS A 141 -10.30 -21.76 -18.51
CA HIS A 141 -9.95 -22.49 -19.74
C HIS A 141 -9.53 -23.95 -19.44
N PRO A 142 -10.48 -24.82 -19.04
CA PRO A 142 -10.18 -26.19 -18.63
C PRO A 142 -9.83 -27.12 -19.81
N GLN A 143 -10.18 -26.75 -21.05
CA GLN A 143 -9.95 -27.52 -22.27
C GLN A 143 -9.69 -26.57 -23.44
N PRO A 144 -8.96 -26.98 -24.50
CA PRO A 144 -8.51 -26.09 -25.58
C PRO A 144 -9.60 -25.26 -26.28
N ASP A 145 -10.81 -25.81 -26.41
CA ASP A 145 -11.95 -25.17 -27.09
C ASP A 145 -13.11 -24.89 -26.12
N VAL A 146 -12.81 -24.68 -24.83
CA VAL A 146 -13.83 -24.37 -23.80
C VAL A 146 -13.32 -23.22 -22.92
N LEU A 147 -14.06 -22.11 -22.91
CA LEU A 147 -13.74 -20.93 -22.08
C LEU A 147 -14.97 -20.46 -21.30
N TYR A 148 -14.84 -20.37 -19.97
CA TYR A 148 -15.82 -19.77 -19.08
C TYR A 148 -15.65 -18.25 -19.02
N GLY A 149 -16.45 -17.54 -19.81
CA GLY A 149 -16.39 -16.08 -19.92
C GLY A 149 -17.21 -15.30 -18.92
N GLN A 150 -18.05 -15.94 -18.10
CA GLN A 150 -18.86 -15.21 -17.13
C GLN A 150 -19.20 -16.04 -15.89
N VAL A 151 -19.12 -15.41 -14.71
CA VAL A 151 -19.68 -15.97 -13.46
C VAL A 151 -20.50 -14.92 -12.73
N GLY A 152 -21.74 -15.27 -12.40
CA GLY A 152 -22.76 -14.32 -11.94
C GLY A 152 -23.70 -13.96 -13.08
N LYS A 153 -24.95 -13.61 -12.73
CA LYS A 153 -25.99 -13.21 -13.68
C LYS A 153 -26.35 -11.76 -13.44
N GLY A 154 -26.19 -10.90 -14.43
CA GLY A 154 -26.25 -9.45 -14.27
C GLY A 154 -27.52 -8.96 -13.59
N ASP A 155 -28.69 -9.35 -14.10
CA ASP A 155 -29.96 -8.90 -13.52
C ASP A 155 -30.15 -9.29 -12.04
N ASP A 156 -29.66 -10.46 -11.63
CA ASP A 156 -29.88 -10.96 -10.27
C ASP A 156 -28.83 -10.40 -9.30
N ASP A 157 -27.62 -10.17 -9.79
CA ASP A 157 -26.57 -9.43 -9.08
C ASP A 157 -26.98 -7.96 -8.86
N HIS A 158 -27.47 -7.31 -9.93
CA HIS A 158 -27.72 -5.88 -9.94
C HIS A 158 -28.94 -5.45 -9.13
N LYS A 159 -29.89 -6.37 -8.89
CA LYS A 159 -31.05 -6.15 -8.00
C LYS A 159 -30.68 -5.97 -6.53
N TRP A 160 -29.46 -6.36 -6.14
CA TRP A 160 -29.01 -6.33 -4.75
C TRP A 160 -27.86 -5.35 -4.55
N TRP A 161 -27.86 -4.66 -3.41
CA TRP A 161 -26.87 -3.64 -3.06
C TRP A 161 -26.23 -3.88 -1.69
N GLY A 162 -25.12 -4.62 -1.66
CA GLY A 162 -24.34 -4.86 -0.43
C GLY A 162 -22.94 -5.41 -0.69
N PRO A 163 -22.16 -5.77 0.34
CA PRO A 163 -20.77 -6.21 0.20
C PRO A 163 -20.61 -7.60 -0.46
N ALA A 164 -19.54 -7.80 -1.23
CA ALA A 164 -19.32 -9.06 -1.98
C ALA A 164 -19.27 -10.29 -1.06
N GLU A 165 -18.79 -10.12 0.16
CA GLU A 165 -18.57 -11.15 1.17
C GLU A 165 -19.88 -11.80 1.67
N THR A 166 -21.03 -11.16 1.44
CA THR A 166 -22.34 -11.61 1.97
C THR A 166 -23.41 -11.78 0.89
N MET A 167 -22.99 -11.86 -0.38
CA MET A 167 -23.83 -12.27 -1.50
C MET A 167 -24.60 -13.56 -1.18
N ALA A 168 -25.89 -13.58 -1.53
CA ALA A 168 -26.78 -14.71 -1.29
C ALA A 168 -27.52 -15.21 -2.54
N MET A 169 -27.44 -14.47 -3.65
CA MET A 169 -27.98 -14.89 -4.94
C MET A 169 -27.13 -16.02 -5.55
N ALA A 170 -27.75 -16.78 -6.45
CA ALA A 170 -27.01 -17.76 -7.25
C ALA A 170 -26.07 -17.04 -8.23
N ARG A 171 -24.90 -17.63 -8.47
CA ARG A 171 -23.87 -17.08 -9.36
C ARG A 171 -23.51 -18.13 -10.43
N PRO A 172 -24.36 -18.29 -11.47
CA PRO A 172 -24.15 -19.31 -12.49
C PRO A 172 -22.89 -19.02 -13.33
N ALA A 173 -22.23 -20.08 -13.78
CA ALA A 173 -21.08 -20.02 -14.67
C ALA A 173 -21.51 -20.23 -16.14
N TYR A 174 -21.14 -19.31 -17.02
CA TYR A 174 -21.41 -19.36 -18.45
C TYR A 174 -20.12 -19.52 -19.24
N ARG A 175 -20.21 -20.20 -20.38
CA ARG A 175 -19.06 -20.53 -21.23
C ARG A 175 -19.40 -20.37 -22.70
N ILE A 176 -18.34 -20.33 -23.50
CA ILE A 176 -18.34 -20.59 -24.93
C ILE A 176 -17.61 -21.90 -25.20
N ASP A 177 -18.01 -22.59 -26.25
CA ASP A 177 -17.40 -23.83 -26.74
C ASP A 177 -17.56 -23.97 -28.26
N ASP A 178 -17.15 -25.10 -28.85
CA ASP A 178 -17.26 -25.36 -30.28
C ASP A 178 -18.70 -25.29 -30.82
N SER A 179 -19.69 -25.60 -29.98
CA SER A 179 -21.12 -25.60 -30.30
C SER A 179 -21.73 -24.21 -30.23
N CYS A 180 -21.20 -23.35 -29.36
CA CYS A 180 -21.58 -21.95 -29.24
C CYS A 180 -20.32 -21.08 -29.01
N PRO A 181 -19.68 -20.63 -30.11
CA PRO A 181 -18.39 -19.96 -30.03
C PRO A 181 -18.48 -18.47 -29.66
N GLY A 182 -17.33 -17.92 -29.25
CA GLY A 182 -17.13 -16.49 -29.02
C GLY A 182 -15.68 -16.10 -29.29
N SER A 183 -15.39 -15.76 -30.55
CA SER A 183 -14.06 -15.43 -31.05
C SER A 183 -13.52 -14.11 -30.50
N ASP A 184 -14.42 -13.18 -30.21
CA ASP A 184 -14.15 -11.95 -29.47
C ASP A 184 -13.60 -12.28 -28.08
N LEU A 185 -14.38 -12.97 -27.26
CA LEU A 185 -13.98 -13.37 -25.91
C LEU A 185 -12.72 -14.26 -25.91
N ALA A 186 -12.70 -15.34 -26.68
CA ALA A 186 -11.52 -16.23 -26.74
C ALA A 186 -10.29 -15.53 -27.33
N GLY A 187 -10.49 -14.59 -28.27
CA GLY A 187 -9.42 -13.76 -28.83
C GLY A 187 -8.81 -12.82 -27.78
N GLU A 188 -9.63 -12.11 -27.02
CA GLU A 188 -9.14 -11.21 -25.96
C GLU A 188 -8.44 -12.01 -24.83
N ALA A 189 -9.00 -13.15 -24.42
CA ALA A 189 -8.35 -14.07 -23.49
C ALA A 189 -6.95 -14.53 -23.99
N ALA A 190 -6.82 -14.81 -25.29
CA ALA A 190 -5.54 -15.13 -25.90
C ALA A 190 -4.57 -13.94 -25.90
N ALA A 191 -5.07 -12.73 -26.16
CA ALA A 191 -4.28 -11.49 -26.11
C ALA A 191 -3.75 -11.21 -24.70
N GLN A 192 -4.60 -11.35 -23.68
CA GLN A 192 -4.22 -11.21 -22.27
C GLN A 192 -3.06 -12.14 -21.95
N MET A 193 -3.23 -13.44 -22.17
CA MET A 193 -2.23 -14.44 -21.79
C MET A 193 -0.94 -14.31 -22.58
N ALA A 194 -1.01 -13.94 -23.87
CA ALA A 194 0.17 -13.66 -24.68
C ALA A 194 0.92 -12.43 -24.14
N ALA A 195 0.24 -11.31 -23.87
CA ALA A 195 0.86 -10.10 -23.33
C ALA A 195 1.45 -10.33 -21.93
N SER A 196 0.70 -10.96 -21.03
CA SER A 196 1.16 -11.33 -19.68
C SER A 196 2.37 -12.27 -19.73
N SER A 197 2.41 -13.23 -20.67
CA SER A 197 3.57 -14.12 -20.80
C SER A 197 4.88 -13.34 -21.03
N MET A 198 4.84 -12.27 -21.83
CA MET A 198 6.00 -11.41 -22.08
C MET A 198 6.41 -10.64 -20.81
N VAL A 199 5.44 -10.18 -20.02
CA VAL A 199 5.68 -9.48 -18.75
C VAL A 199 6.39 -10.39 -17.75
N PHE A 200 5.90 -11.64 -17.62
CA PHE A 200 6.44 -12.63 -16.68
C PHE A 200 7.72 -13.32 -17.20
N GLN A 201 8.05 -13.25 -18.49
CA GLN A 201 9.14 -14.01 -19.09
C GLN A 201 10.47 -13.92 -18.33
N ALA A 202 10.80 -12.74 -17.80
CA ALA A 202 12.04 -12.50 -17.06
C ALA A 202 11.97 -12.94 -15.59
N ASP A 203 10.78 -12.89 -14.98
CA ASP A 203 10.58 -13.11 -13.54
C ASP A 203 10.14 -14.55 -13.21
N ASP A 204 9.34 -15.17 -14.10
CA ASP A 204 8.82 -16.53 -13.99
C ASP A 204 8.59 -17.15 -15.40
N PRO A 205 9.66 -17.66 -16.06
CA PRO A 205 9.57 -18.20 -17.41
C PRO A 205 8.73 -19.49 -17.51
N THR A 206 8.57 -20.22 -16.39
CA THR A 206 7.73 -21.43 -16.38
C THR A 206 6.27 -21.04 -16.47
N TYR A 207 5.86 -20.07 -15.66
CA TYR A 207 4.50 -19.53 -15.72
C TYR A 207 4.22 -18.86 -17.07
N ALA A 208 5.16 -18.07 -17.59
CA ALA A 208 5.05 -17.48 -18.92
C ALA A 208 4.80 -18.54 -20.02
N ALA A 209 5.49 -19.69 -19.97
CA ALA A 209 5.25 -20.79 -20.90
C ALA A 209 3.86 -21.42 -20.76
N THR A 210 3.33 -21.53 -19.53
CA THR A 210 1.94 -21.96 -19.28
C THR A 210 0.95 -21.00 -19.92
N LEU A 211 1.11 -19.69 -19.68
CA LEU A 211 0.24 -18.66 -20.26
C LEU A 211 0.27 -18.72 -21.80
N LEU A 212 1.47 -18.84 -22.38
CA LEU A 212 1.61 -18.91 -23.83
C LEU A 212 0.98 -20.18 -24.43
N THR A 213 0.93 -21.28 -23.67
CA THR A 213 0.23 -22.51 -24.10
C THR A 213 -1.28 -22.27 -24.18
N HIS A 214 -1.87 -21.68 -23.13
CA HIS A 214 -3.29 -21.33 -23.14
C HIS A 214 -3.60 -20.29 -24.24
N ALA A 215 -2.77 -19.25 -24.39
CA ALA A 215 -2.97 -18.21 -25.41
C ALA A 215 -3.05 -18.79 -26.84
N LYS A 216 -2.18 -19.75 -27.18
CA LYS A 216 -2.19 -20.42 -28.48
C LYS A 216 -3.44 -21.26 -28.70
N GLN A 217 -3.90 -21.97 -27.66
CA GLN A 217 -5.12 -22.77 -27.72
C GLN A 217 -6.35 -21.89 -27.90
N LEU A 218 -6.50 -20.86 -27.05
CA LEU A 218 -7.60 -19.89 -27.11
C LEU A 218 -7.66 -19.15 -28.46
N TYR A 219 -6.50 -18.74 -29.00
CA TYR A 219 -6.48 -18.14 -30.34
C TYR A 219 -6.91 -19.13 -31.42
N SER A 220 -6.44 -20.38 -31.35
CA SER A 220 -6.85 -21.42 -32.29
C SER A 220 -8.36 -21.68 -32.20
N PHE A 221 -8.92 -21.72 -30.99
CA PHE A 221 -10.36 -21.84 -30.78
C PHE A 221 -11.11 -20.66 -31.40
N ALA A 222 -10.71 -19.43 -31.08
CA ALA A 222 -11.31 -18.21 -31.62
C ALA A 222 -11.26 -18.17 -33.16
N ASP A 223 -10.14 -18.58 -33.75
CA ASP A 223 -9.91 -18.52 -35.19
C ASP A 223 -10.69 -19.61 -35.96
N ASN A 224 -10.74 -20.83 -35.41
CA ASN A 224 -11.38 -21.99 -36.05
C ASN A 224 -12.90 -22.02 -35.87
N HIS A 225 -13.41 -21.46 -34.77
CA HIS A 225 -14.82 -21.44 -34.43
C HIS A 225 -15.30 -20.00 -34.34
N ARG A 226 -15.64 -19.41 -35.49
CA ARG A 226 -16.00 -17.98 -35.60
C ARG A 226 -17.39 -17.68 -35.04
N GLY A 227 -17.48 -16.80 -34.03
CA GLY A 227 -18.76 -16.35 -33.47
C GLY A 227 -18.62 -15.19 -32.51
N VAL A 228 -19.74 -14.53 -32.20
CA VAL A 228 -19.81 -13.44 -31.23
C VAL A 228 -20.27 -14.01 -29.89
N TYR A 229 -19.48 -13.87 -28.82
CA TYR A 229 -19.72 -14.58 -27.56
C TYR A 229 -21.07 -14.21 -26.93
N SER A 230 -21.52 -12.96 -27.10
CA SER A 230 -22.77 -12.47 -26.52
C SER A 230 -24.01 -13.08 -27.19
N ASN A 231 -23.87 -13.83 -28.28
CA ASN A 231 -24.95 -14.69 -28.80
C ASN A 231 -25.07 -16.03 -28.05
N CYS A 232 -24.03 -16.42 -27.31
CA CYS A 232 -23.94 -17.65 -26.54
C CYS A 232 -24.15 -17.40 -25.04
N ILE A 233 -23.41 -16.44 -24.49
CA ILE A 233 -23.61 -15.92 -23.14
C ILE A 233 -24.59 -14.75 -23.25
N THR A 234 -25.87 -15.06 -23.43
CA THR A 234 -26.90 -14.05 -23.72
C THR A 234 -27.15 -13.08 -22.58
N ASP A 235 -26.79 -13.44 -21.34
CA ASP A 235 -26.86 -12.55 -20.18
C ASP A 235 -26.00 -11.30 -20.38
N ALA A 236 -24.84 -11.43 -21.05
CA ALA A 236 -23.94 -10.32 -21.32
C ALA A 236 -24.50 -9.28 -22.31
N GLN A 237 -25.57 -9.58 -23.07
CA GLN A 237 -26.12 -8.67 -24.09
C GLN A 237 -26.62 -7.33 -23.53
N ASN A 238 -27.00 -7.30 -22.25
CA ASN A 238 -27.46 -6.09 -21.58
C ASN A 238 -26.32 -5.28 -20.92
N PHE A 239 -25.09 -5.81 -20.95
CA PHE A 239 -23.94 -5.23 -20.25
C PHE A 239 -22.78 -5.05 -21.23
N TYR A 240 -22.11 -6.14 -21.59
CA TYR A 240 -20.92 -6.19 -22.44
C TYR A 240 -21.19 -6.90 -23.75
N LYS A 241 -22.26 -6.50 -24.45
CA LYS A 241 -22.52 -6.98 -25.80
C LYS A 241 -21.33 -6.67 -26.70
N SER A 242 -20.86 -7.63 -27.49
CA SER A 242 -19.89 -7.34 -28.54
C SER A 242 -20.60 -6.59 -29.68
N TRP A 243 -20.27 -5.30 -29.84
CA TRP A 243 -20.83 -4.40 -30.84
C TRP A 243 -19.98 -4.38 -32.10
N SER A 244 -18.66 -4.37 -31.96
CA SER A 244 -17.66 -4.42 -33.04
C SER A 244 -17.65 -5.77 -33.78
N GLY A 245 -18.06 -6.85 -33.12
CA GLY A 245 -17.89 -8.22 -33.58
C GLY A 245 -16.67 -8.86 -32.94
N TYR A 246 -15.90 -9.62 -33.72
CA TYR A 246 -14.70 -10.33 -33.26
C TYR A 246 -13.46 -10.06 -34.13
N GLN A 247 -13.63 -9.25 -35.17
CA GLN A 247 -12.65 -9.16 -36.25
C GLN A 247 -11.38 -8.45 -35.77
N ASP A 248 -11.56 -7.46 -34.91
CA ASP A 248 -10.51 -6.72 -34.24
C ASP A 248 -9.81 -7.56 -33.17
N GLU A 249 -10.48 -8.40 -32.39
CA GLU A 249 -9.82 -9.32 -31.45
C GLU A 249 -8.92 -10.33 -32.16
N LEU A 250 -9.30 -10.81 -33.35
CA LEU A 250 -8.46 -11.74 -34.10
C LEU A 250 -7.18 -11.08 -34.65
N VAL A 251 -7.24 -9.79 -34.97
CA VAL A 251 -6.05 -9.00 -35.33
C VAL A 251 -5.20 -8.75 -34.08
N TRP A 252 -5.86 -8.26 -33.03
CA TRP A 252 -5.26 -7.89 -31.75
C TRP A 252 -4.49 -9.05 -31.11
N SER A 253 -5.13 -10.19 -30.94
CA SER A 253 -4.53 -11.39 -30.34
C SER A 253 -3.43 -12.00 -31.21
N ALA A 254 -3.56 -11.95 -32.54
CA ALA A 254 -2.49 -12.36 -33.45
C ALA A 254 -1.24 -11.47 -33.33
N ILE A 255 -1.42 -10.15 -33.17
CA ILE A 255 -0.31 -9.22 -32.91
C ILE A 255 0.40 -9.60 -31.60
N TRP A 256 -0.35 -9.83 -30.51
CA TRP A 256 0.23 -10.19 -29.22
C TRP A 256 0.93 -11.54 -29.25
N LEU A 257 0.35 -12.54 -29.91
CA LEU A 257 1.01 -13.84 -30.11
C LEU A 257 2.27 -13.72 -30.96
N TYR A 258 2.26 -12.89 -32.01
CA TYR A 258 3.48 -12.60 -32.76
C TYR A 258 4.56 -11.98 -31.86
N LYS A 259 4.21 -10.96 -31.06
CA LYS A 259 5.14 -10.31 -30.13
C LYS A 259 5.69 -11.30 -29.08
N ALA A 260 4.87 -12.23 -28.59
CA ALA A 260 5.27 -13.21 -27.57
C ALA A 260 6.10 -14.37 -28.14
N THR A 261 5.88 -14.77 -29.39
CA THR A 261 6.49 -15.99 -29.98
C THR A 261 7.57 -15.73 -31.01
N GLY A 262 7.53 -14.57 -31.68
CA GLY A 262 8.30 -14.31 -32.90
C GLY A 262 7.84 -15.11 -34.13
N ASP A 263 6.73 -15.86 -34.05
CA ASP A 263 6.24 -16.68 -35.16
C ASP A 263 5.55 -15.81 -36.22
N ALA A 264 6.18 -15.69 -37.40
CA ALA A 264 5.69 -14.91 -38.53
C ALA A 264 4.31 -15.36 -39.04
N GLY A 265 3.86 -16.58 -38.71
CA GLY A 265 2.51 -17.04 -39.00
C GLY A 265 1.44 -16.16 -38.35
N TYR A 266 1.65 -15.74 -37.09
CA TYR A 266 0.73 -14.84 -36.41
C TYR A 266 0.71 -13.43 -37.01
N LEU A 267 1.87 -12.89 -37.41
CA LEU A 267 1.90 -11.60 -38.11
C LEU A 267 1.18 -11.68 -39.47
N THR A 268 1.36 -12.77 -40.20
CA THR A 268 0.66 -13.02 -41.46
C THR A 268 -0.85 -13.05 -41.23
N LYS A 269 -1.29 -13.72 -40.17
CA LYS A 269 -2.69 -13.81 -39.78
C LYS A 269 -3.26 -12.45 -39.37
N ALA A 270 -2.53 -11.70 -38.54
CA ALA A 270 -2.91 -10.34 -38.14
C ALA A 270 -3.18 -9.45 -39.36
N ARG A 271 -2.28 -9.46 -40.34
CA ARG A 271 -2.44 -8.68 -41.60
C ARG A 271 -3.65 -9.15 -42.41
N ALA A 272 -3.86 -10.46 -42.54
CA ALA A 272 -4.99 -10.99 -43.30
C ALA A 272 -6.35 -10.67 -42.64
N GLU A 273 -6.41 -10.65 -41.32
CA GLU A 273 -7.61 -10.27 -40.57
C GLU A 273 -7.79 -8.75 -40.52
N TYR A 274 -6.72 -7.96 -40.60
CA TYR A 274 -6.74 -6.49 -40.61
C TYR A 274 -7.48 -5.91 -41.82
N GLU A 275 -7.42 -6.58 -42.97
CA GLU A 275 -8.17 -6.22 -44.18
C GLU A 275 -9.69 -6.30 -44.03
N LYS A 276 -10.16 -7.01 -42.99
CA LYS A 276 -11.58 -7.22 -42.73
C LYS A 276 -12.13 -6.30 -41.65
N LEU A 277 -11.29 -5.44 -41.06
CA LEU A 277 -11.72 -4.49 -40.03
C LEU A 277 -12.81 -3.55 -40.57
N SER A 278 -13.65 -3.10 -39.64
CA SER A 278 -14.77 -2.20 -39.93
C SER A 278 -14.30 -0.89 -40.57
N THR A 279 -15.12 -0.37 -41.47
CA THR A 279 -14.92 0.91 -42.13
C THR A 279 -15.93 1.94 -41.66
N GLU A 280 -15.56 3.22 -41.70
CA GLU A 280 -16.50 4.31 -41.51
C GLU A 280 -17.66 4.21 -42.51
N PRO A 281 -18.90 4.50 -42.09
CA PRO A 281 -20.08 4.36 -42.92
C PRO A 281 -19.92 4.99 -44.31
N GLN A 282 -20.28 4.24 -45.35
CA GLN A 282 -20.26 4.68 -46.76
C GLN A 282 -18.86 5.01 -47.31
N THR A 283 -17.79 4.59 -46.64
CA THR A 283 -16.41 4.75 -47.12
C THR A 283 -15.67 3.41 -47.10
N THR A 284 -14.49 3.37 -47.73
CA THR A 284 -13.53 2.26 -47.59
C THR A 284 -12.47 2.55 -46.51
N THR A 285 -12.62 3.64 -45.77
CA THR A 285 -11.67 4.08 -44.74
C THR A 285 -11.94 3.31 -43.47
N ARG A 286 -10.93 2.65 -42.89
CA ARG A 286 -11.09 1.97 -41.59
C ARG A 286 -11.58 2.93 -40.51
N SER A 287 -12.38 2.43 -39.58
CA SER A 287 -13.02 3.21 -38.51
C SER A 287 -12.00 4.05 -37.74
N TYR A 288 -12.28 5.35 -37.56
CA TYR A 288 -11.38 6.31 -36.94
C TYR A 288 -12.08 7.29 -35.98
N ARG A 289 -13.41 7.22 -35.85
CA ARG A 289 -14.23 8.14 -35.02
C ARG A 289 -14.69 7.58 -33.67
N TRP A 290 -14.10 6.46 -33.25
CA TRP A 290 -14.23 5.89 -31.91
C TRP A 290 -12.84 5.72 -31.28
N THR A 291 -12.66 4.81 -30.33
CA THR A 291 -11.35 4.54 -29.72
C THR A 291 -11.21 3.12 -29.18
N LEU A 292 -9.99 2.78 -28.81
CA LEU A 292 -9.63 1.55 -28.12
C LEU A 292 -10.42 1.42 -26.81
N ALA A 293 -11.19 0.34 -26.70
CA ALA A 293 -11.93 -0.01 -25.50
C ALA A 293 -12.09 -1.54 -25.42
N TRP A 294 -12.80 -2.01 -24.39
CA TRP A 294 -13.10 -3.44 -24.21
C TRP A 294 -13.89 -4.07 -25.35
N ASP A 295 -14.48 -3.28 -26.25
CA ASP A 295 -15.23 -3.77 -27.41
C ASP A 295 -14.41 -3.71 -28.70
N ASP A 296 -13.79 -2.56 -29.03
CA ASP A 296 -13.08 -2.38 -30.31
C ASP A 296 -11.56 -2.16 -30.13
N LYS A 297 -10.75 -3.09 -30.65
CA LYS A 297 -9.27 -3.06 -30.61
C LYS A 297 -8.63 -2.67 -31.93
N SER A 298 -9.42 -2.32 -32.95
CA SER A 298 -8.92 -1.85 -34.26
C SER A 298 -7.86 -0.76 -34.07
N TYR A 299 -8.16 0.20 -33.21
CA TYR A 299 -7.32 1.35 -32.89
C TYR A 299 -5.95 0.99 -32.30
N GLY A 300 -5.92 0.02 -31.37
CA GLY A 300 -4.68 -0.52 -30.82
C GLY A 300 -3.89 -1.28 -31.89
N ALA A 301 -4.58 -2.05 -32.73
CA ALA A 301 -3.97 -2.77 -33.84
C ALA A 301 -3.32 -1.83 -34.88
N TYR A 302 -3.92 -0.67 -35.18
CA TYR A 302 -3.34 0.34 -36.07
C TYR A 302 -1.94 0.74 -35.59
N VAL A 303 -1.83 1.12 -34.32
CA VAL A 303 -0.59 1.60 -33.72
C VAL A 303 0.43 0.46 -33.59
N LEU A 304 0.02 -0.70 -33.06
CA LEU A 304 0.96 -1.81 -32.88
C LEU A 304 1.53 -2.30 -34.22
N LEU A 305 0.71 -2.43 -35.26
CA LEU A 305 1.21 -2.83 -36.59
C LEU A 305 2.05 -1.73 -37.24
N ALA A 306 1.69 -0.45 -37.09
CA ALA A 306 2.51 0.67 -37.55
C ALA A 306 3.90 0.63 -36.90
N GLN A 307 3.98 0.39 -35.59
CA GLN A 307 5.24 0.28 -34.85
C GLN A 307 6.06 -0.96 -35.25
N LEU A 308 5.40 -2.10 -35.46
CA LEU A 308 6.09 -3.36 -35.79
C LEU A 308 6.63 -3.40 -37.22
N THR A 309 5.99 -2.69 -38.14
CA THR A 309 6.20 -2.93 -39.58
C THR A 309 6.57 -1.67 -40.37
N HIS A 310 6.29 -0.49 -39.82
CA HIS A 310 6.42 0.80 -40.50
C HIS A 310 5.68 0.87 -41.84
N ASP A 311 4.66 0.03 -42.01
CA ASP A 311 3.84 -0.01 -43.22
C ASP A 311 3.02 1.28 -43.33
N PRO A 312 3.09 2.01 -44.47
CA PRO A 312 2.37 3.27 -44.64
C PRO A 312 0.86 3.17 -44.43
N GLU A 313 0.25 2.01 -44.66
CA GLU A 313 -1.18 1.79 -44.45
C GLU A 313 -1.56 1.94 -42.96
N TYR A 314 -0.89 1.19 -42.09
CA TYR A 314 -1.16 1.22 -40.65
C TYR A 314 -0.79 2.57 -40.04
N VAL A 315 0.30 3.18 -40.52
CA VAL A 315 0.68 4.54 -40.12
C VAL A 315 -0.43 5.52 -40.49
N ALA A 316 -1.01 5.43 -41.69
CA ALA A 316 -2.09 6.31 -42.12
C ALA A 316 -3.38 6.11 -41.30
N ASP A 317 -3.73 4.87 -40.95
CA ASP A 317 -4.90 4.57 -40.12
C ASP A 317 -4.73 5.08 -38.68
N ALA A 318 -3.57 4.82 -38.06
CA ALA A 318 -3.23 5.32 -36.72
C ALA A 318 -3.24 6.86 -36.67
N ASN A 319 -2.60 7.48 -37.67
CA ASN A 319 -2.54 8.94 -37.82
C ASN A 319 -3.92 9.57 -37.98
N ARG A 320 -4.80 8.96 -38.79
CA ARG A 320 -6.16 9.48 -39.02
C ARG A 320 -7.01 9.43 -37.76
N TRP A 321 -6.91 8.34 -37.01
CA TRP A 321 -7.62 8.19 -35.74
C TRP A 321 -7.14 9.22 -34.70
N LEU A 322 -5.84 9.30 -34.44
CA LEU A 322 -5.31 10.23 -33.44
C LEU A 322 -5.44 11.69 -33.86
N ASP A 323 -5.43 11.99 -35.17
CA ASP A 323 -5.78 13.33 -35.66
C ASP A 323 -7.23 13.68 -35.33
N TRP A 324 -8.18 12.77 -35.56
CA TRP A 324 -9.58 13.04 -35.25
C TRP A 324 -9.81 13.31 -33.75
N TRP A 325 -9.02 12.66 -32.88
CA TRP A 325 -9.01 12.93 -31.45
C TRP A 325 -8.33 14.26 -31.07
N THR A 326 -7.53 14.85 -31.95
CA THR A 326 -6.73 16.04 -31.66
C THR A 326 -7.07 17.21 -32.57
N THR A 327 -6.43 17.31 -33.74
CA THR A 327 -6.52 18.45 -34.65
C THR A 327 -7.71 18.39 -35.63
N GLY A 328 -8.33 17.23 -35.72
CA GLY A 328 -9.45 16.92 -36.61
C GLY A 328 -9.04 16.38 -37.96
N VAL A 329 -9.95 15.63 -38.57
CA VAL A 329 -9.85 15.11 -39.94
C VAL A 329 -11.06 15.62 -40.73
N ASN A 330 -10.81 16.26 -41.87
CA ASN A 330 -11.86 16.82 -42.73
C ASN A 330 -12.80 17.80 -42.00
N GLY A 331 -12.27 18.61 -41.09
CA GLY A 331 -13.03 19.59 -40.30
C GLY A 331 -13.90 18.98 -39.19
N GLN A 332 -13.73 17.69 -38.89
CA GLN A 332 -14.42 17.00 -37.79
C GLN A 332 -13.41 16.49 -36.78
N HIS A 333 -13.76 16.56 -35.50
CA HIS A 333 -12.97 16.02 -34.40
C HIS A 333 -13.92 15.51 -33.30
N VAL A 334 -13.37 14.75 -32.34
CA VAL A 334 -14.10 14.36 -31.12
C VAL A 334 -14.62 15.61 -30.38
N PRO A 335 -15.85 15.61 -29.80
CA PRO A 335 -16.31 16.76 -29.01
C PRO A 335 -15.35 17.08 -27.87
N TYR A 336 -15.09 18.38 -27.66
CA TYR A 336 -14.29 18.87 -26.54
C TYR A 336 -15.13 19.72 -25.60
N SER A 337 -14.96 19.54 -24.29
CA SER A 337 -15.51 20.45 -23.29
C SER A 337 -14.75 21.79 -23.28
N PRO A 338 -15.35 22.88 -22.77
CA PRO A 338 -14.63 24.14 -22.52
C PRO A 338 -13.38 23.96 -21.65
N GLY A 339 -13.43 23.03 -20.70
CA GLY A 339 -12.29 22.64 -19.87
C GLY A 339 -11.21 21.86 -20.61
N GLY A 340 -11.43 21.37 -21.82
CA GLY A 340 -10.42 20.67 -22.63
C GLY A 340 -10.42 19.15 -22.49
N GLN A 341 -11.48 18.54 -21.96
CA GLN A 341 -11.69 17.09 -22.02
C GLN A 341 -12.20 16.70 -23.41
N ALA A 342 -11.64 15.65 -24.01
CA ALA A 342 -12.23 14.96 -25.14
C ALA A 342 -13.38 14.05 -24.65
N VAL A 343 -14.62 14.35 -25.07
CA VAL A 343 -15.83 13.64 -24.63
C VAL A 343 -16.42 12.87 -25.81
N LEU A 344 -16.07 11.59 -25.89
CA LEU A 344 -16.52 10.69 -26.96
C LEU A 344 -17.98 10.27 -26.80
N ASP A 345 -18.35 9.89 -25.58
CA ASP A 345 -19.66 9.35 -25.23
C ASP A 345 -19.98 9.66 -23.77
N GLN A 346 -21.25 9.54 -23.40
CA GLN A 346 -21.74 9.82 -22.04
C GLN A 346 -21.24 8.80 -21.01
N TRP A 347 -21.04 7.53 -21.40
CA TRP A 347 -20.63 6.46 -20.50
C TRP A 347 -19.11 6.39 -20.43
N GLY A 348 -18.51 6.64 -19.26
CA GLY A 348 -17.07 6.50 -19.10
C GLY A 348 -16.26 7.42 -20.03
N SER A 349 -16.66 8.68 -20.12
CA SER A 349 -15.99 9.66 -20.98
C SER A 349 -14.49 9.77 -20.67
N LEU A 350 -14.11 9.73 -19.38
CA LEU A 350 -12.72 9.74 -18.94
C LEU A 350 -11.98 8.44 -19.30
N ARG A 351 -12.64 7.29 -19.28
CA ARG A 351 -12.06 6.02 -19.74
C ARG A 351 -11.64 6.09 -21.20
N TYR A 352 -12.50 6.62 -22.06
CA TYR A 352 -12.18 6.75 -23.49
C TYR A 352 -11.03 7.74 -23.74
N ALA A 353 -11.03 8.88 -23.04
CA ALA A 353 -9.95 9.85 -23.11
C ALA A 353 -8.63 9.25 -22.60
N ALA A 354 -8.65 8.50 -21.50
CA ALA A 354 -7.48 7.86 -20.90
C ALA A 354 -6.91 6.72 -21.77
N ASN A 355 -7.76 5.88 -22.36
CA ASN A 355 -7.32 4.84 -23.31
C ASN A 355 -6.64 5.47 -24.53
N THR A 356 -7.23 6.52 -25.08
CA THR A 356 -6.64 7.25 -26.21
C THR A 356 -5.34 7.93 -25.80
N ALA A 357 -5.29 8.54 -24.61
CA ALA A 357 -4.09 9.18 -24.08
C ALA A 357 -2.91 8.21 -23.96
N PHE A 358 -3.14 7.01 -23.42
CA PHE A 358 -2.11 5.98 -23.33
C PHE A 358 -1.52 5.63 -24.70
N VAL A 359 -2.38 5.31 -25.67
CA VAL A 359 -1.94 4.92 -27.01
C VAL A 359 -1.27 6.09 -27.73
N ALA A 360 -1.79 7.31 -27.57
CA ALA A 360 -1.20 8.52 -28.14
C ALA A 360 0.22 8.79 -27.60
N LEU A 361 0.45 8.62 -26.29
CA LEU A 361 1.77 8.77 -25.67
C LEU A 361 2.77 7.73 -26.20
N THR A 362 2.36 6.46 -26.23
CA THR A 362 3.21 5.37 -26.75
C THR A 362 3.51 5.54 -28.25
N TYR A 363 2.54 5.96 -29.04
CA TYR A 363 2.77 6.18 -30.48
C TYR A 363 3.60 7.44 -30.74
N ALA A 364 3.41 8.51 -29.97
CA ALA A 364 4.23 9.72 -30.02
C ALA A 364 5.71 9.40 -29.84
N ASP A 365 6.05 8.50 -28.90
CA ASP A 365 7.44 8.06 -28.69
C ASP A 365 8.04 7.45 -29.96
N SER A 366 7.26 6.65 -30.70
CA SER A 366 7.70 6.04 -31.96
C SER A 366 7.79 7.01 -33.14
N LEU A 367 7.03 8.11 -33.09
CA LEU A 367 6.98 9.12 -34.15
C LEU A 367 8.03 10.23 -34.01
N ARG A 368 8.72 10.35 -32.87
CA ARG A 368 9.62 11.50 -32.58
C ARG A 368 10.61 11.83 -33.69
N THR A 369 11.11 10.82 -34.40
CA THR A 369 12.07 10.99 -35.49
C THR A 369 11.42 11.11 -36.87
N SER A 370 10.32 10.38 -37.12
CA SER A 370 9.68 10.31 -38.44
C SER A 370 8.63 11.40 -38.67
N ASP A 371 7.89 11.80 -37.64
CA ASP A 371 6.90 12.89 -37.68
C ASP A 371 6.89 13.65 -36.33
N PRO A 372 7.84 14.57 -36.10
CA PRO A 372 7.98 15.27 -34.83
C PRO A 372 6.79 16.19 -34.51
N THR A 373 6.04 16.62 -35.53
CA THR A 373 4.85 17.47 -35.34
C THR A 373 3.74 16.65 -34.72
N ARG A 374 3.39 15.50 -35.31
CA ARG A 374 2.40 14.59 -34.73
C ARG A 374 2.84 14.03 -33.39
N ALA A 375 4.13 13.71 -33.24
CA ALA A 375 4.67 13.26 -31.96
C ALA A 375 4.38 14.27 -30.84
N THR A 376 4.63 15.56 -31.07
CA THR A 376 4.30 16.62 -30.11
C THR A 376 2.80 16.71 -29.85
N THR A 377 1.98 16.73 -30.91
CA THR A 377 0.52 16.83 -30.79
C THR A 377 -0.09 15.69 -29.97
N TYR A 378 0.31 14.44 -30.24
CA TYR A 378 -0.23 13.25 -29.58
C TYR A 378 0.26 13.14 -28.14
N HIS A 379 1.52 13.50 -27.90
CA HIS A 379 2.07 13.59 -26.56
C HIS A 379 1.30 14.60 -25.72
N ASP A 380 1.15 15.85 -26.21
CA ASP A 380 0.50 16.93 -25.47
C ASP A 380 -0.99 16.63 -25.21
N PHE A 381 -1.66 15.99 -26.17
CA PHE A 381 -3.01 15.45 -25.96
C PHE A 381 -3.04 14.46 -24.80
N GLY A 382 -2.12 13.47 -24.79
CA GLY A 382 -2.06 12.46 -23.75
C GLY A 382 -1.84 13.05 -22.35
N VAL A 383 -0.87 13.97 -22.23
CA VAL A 383 -0.63 14.73 -20.99
C VAL A 383 -1.90 15.48 -20.57
N ARG A 384 -2.51 16.23 -21.50
CA ARG A 384 -3.68 17.07 -21.22
C ARG A 384 -4.86 16.26 -20.69
N GLN A 385 -5.17 15.10 -21.28
CA GLN A 385 -6.32 14.30 -20.87
C GLN A 385 -6.11 13.65 -19.50
N ILE A 386 -4.90 13.18 -19.19
CA ILE A 386 -4.61 12.64 -17.85
C ILE A 386 -4.61 13.75 -16.81
N ASP A 387 -4.02 14.90 -17.10
CA ASP A 387 -4.08 16.06 -16.21
C ASP A 387 -5.52 16.51 -15.93
N TYR A 388 -6.41 16.45 -16.94
CA TYR A 388 -7.84 16.71 -16.73
C TYR A 388 -8.44 15.78 -15.66
N ALA A 389 -8.18 14.48 -15.78
CA ALA A 389 -8.66 13.46 -14.85
C ALA A 389 -8.08 13.67 -13.43
N LEU A 390 -6.83 14.10 -13.33
CA LEU A 390 -6.13 14.29 -12.06
C LEU A 390 -6.48 15.62 -11.35
N GLY A 391 -7.03 16.61 -12.07
CA GLY A 391 -7.59 17.81 -11.46
C GLY A 391 -7.49 19.10 -12.29
N ASP A 392 -6.86 19.07 -13.46
CA ASP A 392 -6.72 20.22 -14.35
C ASP A 392 -7.97 20.43 -15.21
N ASN A 393 -9.04 20.80 -14.53
CA ASN A 393 -10.35 21.02 -15.11
C ASN A 393 -11.02 22.23 -14.44
N PRO A 394 -12.14 22.74 -14.99
CA PRO A 394 -12.83 23.92 -14.42
C PRO A 394 -13.31 23.75 -12.98
N ARG A 395 -13.44 22.50 -12.48
CA ARG A 395 -13.79 22.21 -11.08
C ARG A 395 -12.59 22.28 -10.15
N GLY A 396 -11.36 22.26 -10.67
CA GLY A 396 -10.13 22.15 -9.89
C GLY A 396 -10.10 20.90 -9.00
N ALA A 397 -10.77 19.83 -9.45
CA ALA A 397 -11.07 18.65 -8.65
C ALA A 397 -10.70 17.36 -9.39
N SER A 398 -10.12 16.40 -8.69
CA SER A 398 -9.77 15.10 -9.25
C SER A 398 -11.03 14.28 -9.60
N PHE A 399 -10.86 13.34 -10.52
CA PHE A 399 -11.80 12.27 -10.84
C PHE A 399 -11.27 10.87 -10.44
N GLU A 400 -10.08 10.80 -9.86
CA GLU A 400 -9.52 9.57 -9.29
C GLU A 400 -9.85 9.51 -7.79
N VAL A 401 -10.59 8.49 -7.37
CA VAL A 401 -11.05 8.34 -5.99
C VAL A 401 -9.86 8.32 -5.02
N GLY A 402 -9.92 9.18 -4.00
CA GLY A 402 -8.91 9.29 -2.96
C GLY A 402 -7.58 9.93 -3.41
N PHE A 403 -7.49 10.53 -4.61
CA PHE A 403 -6.30 11.23 -5.11
C PHE A 403 -6.55 12.75 -5.27
N GLY A 404 -5.51 13.56 -5.05
CA GLY A 404 -5.54 14.98 -5.37
C GLY A 404 -6.57 15.81 -4.59
N VAL A 405 -7.03 16.90 -5.21
CA VAL A 405 -7.94 17.87 -4.59
C VAL A 405 -9.39 17.47 -4.87
N ASN A 406 -10.22 17.45 -3.82
CA ASN A 406 -11.67 17.19 -3.91
C ASN A 406 -12.07 15.97 -4.78
N PRO A 407 -11.48 14.78 -4.58
CA PRO A 407 -11.83 13.59 -5.35
C PRO A 407 -13.27 13.12 -5.07
N PRO A 408 -13.84 12.29 -5.96
CA PRO A 408 -15.12 11.63 -5.69
C PRO A 408 -15.07 10.82 -4.40
N ARG A 409 -16.15 10.86 -3.61
CA ARG A 409 -16.31 10.11 -2.36
C ARG A 409 -17.38 9.03 -2.47
N ASN A 410 -18.28 9.15 -3.44
CA ASN A 410 -19.46 8.32 -3.56
C ASN A 410 -19.50 7.62 -4.93
N PRO A 411 -18.46 6.85 -5.32
CA PRO A 411 -18.52 6.07 -6.55
C PRO A 411 -19.67 5.05 -6.48
N HIS A 412 -20.26 4.72 -7.63
CA HIS A 412 -21.25 3.65 -7.76
C HIS A 412 -20.56 2.30 -7.55
N HIS A 413 -20.33 1.92 -6.29
CA HIS A 413 -19.60 0.70 -5.97
C HIS A 413 -20.12 0.06 -4.68
N ARG A 414 -20.68 -1.16 -4.80
CA ARG A 414 -21.39 -1.86 -3.72
C ARG A 414 -20.55 -2.07 -2.46
N THR A 415 -19.37 -2.66 -2.60
CA THR A 415 -18.53 -3.03 -1.44
C THR A 415 -17.90 -1.82 -0.78
N ALA A 416 -17.29 -0.91 -1.55
CA ALA A 416 -16.80 0.38 -1.05
C ALA A 416 -17.89 1.23 -0.35
N HIS A 417 -19.13 1.21 -0.86
CA HIS A 417 -20.25 1.85 -0.17
C HIS A 417 -20.53 1.22 1.20
N GLY A 418 -20.53 -0.12 1.27
CA GLY A 418 -20.64 -0.84 2.55
C GLY A 418 -22.05 -0.82 3.15
N SER A 419 -23.10 -0.80 2.31
CA SER A 419 -24.49 -0.87 2.78
C SER A 419 -24.75 -2.17 3.53
N TRP A 420 -25.33 -2.09 4.71
CA TRP A 420 -25.86 -3.27 5.41
C TRP A 420 -27.31 -3.55 5.05
N ALA A 421 -28.02 -2.61 4.43
CA ALA A 421 -29.47 -2.56 4.43
C ALA A 421 -30.12 -2.93 3.08
N ASP A 422 -29.31 -3.28 2.06
CA ASP A 422 -29.76 -3.41 0.67
C ASP A 422 -30.38 -2.10 0.16
N ASN A 423 -29.65 -0.99 0.36
CA ASN A 423 -30.11 0.34 0.02
C ASN A 423 -28.93 1.21 -0.41
N ILE A 424 -28.94 1.66 -1.66
CA ILE A 424 -27.89 2.52 -2.23
C ILE A 424 -27.75 3.85 -1.51
N ASN A 425 -28.80 4.32 -0.84
CA ASN A 425 -28.79 5.60 -0.11
C ASN A 425 -28.35 5.47 1.36
N GLU A 426 -28.13 4.25 1.86
CA GLU A 426 -27.80 4.00 3.26
C GLU A 426 -26.53 3.13 3.40
N PRO A 427 -25.46 3.64 4.03
CA PRO A 427 -25.32 5.00 4.58
C PRO A 427 -25.22 6.10 3.50
N ALA A 428 -25.36 7.37 3.87
CA ALA A 428 -25.28 8.47 2.91
C ALA A 428 -23.92 8.52 2.19
N GLN A 429 -22.82 8.34 2.93
CA GLN A 429 -21.47 8.32 2.40
C GLN A 429 -20.94 6.88 2.29
N SER A 430 -20.09 6.63 1.30
CA SER A 430 -19.34 5.36 1.25
C SER A 430 -18.49 5.19 2.51
N ARG A 431 -18.48 3.96 3.05
CA ARG A 431 -17.74 3.63 4.28
C ARG A 431 -16.25 3.42 4.04
N HIS A 432 -15.87 3.10 2.80
CA HIS A 432 -14.48 2.87 2.38
C HIS A 432 -14.05 3.83 1.29
N VAL A 433 -12.75 4.08 1.23
CA VAL A 433 -12.14 4.82 0.11
C VAL A 433 -11.61 3.82 -0.92
N LEU A 434 -12.26 3.79 -2.09
CA LEU A 434 -11.84 2.96 -3.22
C LEU A 434 -10.67 3.61 -3.98
N TYR A 435 -9.51 3.70 -3.33
CA TYR A 435 -8.35 4.40 -3.88
C TYR A 435 -8.04 4.00 -5.32
N GLY A 436 -7.82 5.01 -6.17
CA GLY A 436 -7.34 4.83 -7.53
C GLY A 436 -8.41 4.59 -8.57
N ALA A 437 -9.65 4.33 -8.17
CA ALA A 437 -10.74 4.15 -9.13
C ALA A 437 -10.99 5.44 -9.91
N LEU A 438 -10.93 5.36 -11.24
CA LEU A 438 -11.31 6.46 -12.13
C LEU A 438 -12.82 6.40 -12.35
N VAL A 439 -13.53 7.46 -11.97
CA VAL A 439 -14.97 7.55 -12.24
C VAL A 439 -15.24 7.82 -13.73
N GLY A 440 -16.45 7.57 -14.19
CA GLY A 440 -16.84 7.83 -15.58
C GLY A 440 -16.62 9.28 -16.04
N GLY A 441 -16.83 10.25 -15.15
CA GLY A 441 -16.58 11.67 -15.40
C GLY A 441 -17.75 12.42 -16.03
N PRO A 442 -17.53 13.65 -16.56
CA PRO A 442 -18.59 14.42 -17.20
C PRO A 442 -19.23 13.68 -18.39
N SER A 443 -20.55 13.53 -18.37
CA SER A 443 -21.30 12.77 -19.39
C SER A 443 -21.60 13.57 -20.67
N SER A 444 -21.08 14.79 -20.77
CA SER A 444 -21.31 15.72 -21.88
C SER A 444 -20.14 16.73 -21.95
N PRO A 445 -19.90 17.36 -23.11
CA PRO A 445 -18.79 18.29 -23.31
C PRO A 445 -19.06 19.67 -22.67
N ASN A 446 -19.31 19.70 -21.36
CA ASN A 446 -19.61 20.91 -20.59
C ASN A 446 -18.95 20.94 -19.19
N ASP A 447 -18.09 19.97 -18.89
CA ASP A 447 -17.36 19.83 -17.61
C ASP A 447 -18.26 19.61 -16.37
N ALA A 448 -19.56 19.40 -16.57
CA ALA A 448 -20.50 19.19 -15.47
C ALA A 448 -20.38 17.79 -14.90
N TYR A 449 -20.21 17.71 -13.58
CA TYR A 449 -20.12 16.47 -12.83
C TYR A 449 -20.74 16.62 -11.46
N THR A 450 -21.44 15.58 -11.00
CA THR A 450 -22.00 15.48 -9.65
C THR A 450 -21.53 14.18 -9.01
N ASP A 451 -20.93 14.27 -7.82
CA ASP A 451 -20.55 13.10 -7.03
C ASP A 451 -21.79 12.47 -6.36
N ASP A 452 -22.54 11.70 -7.14
CA ASP A 452 -23.75 10.99 -6.73
C ASP A 452 -23.62 9.50 -7.05
N ARG A 453 -23.65 8.66 -6.00
CA ARG A 453 -23.55 7.20 -6.11
C ARG A 453 -24.66 6.58 -6.95
N THR A 454 -25.82 7.21 -7.06
CA THR A 454 -26.91 6.72 -7.89
C THR A 454 -26.72 7.04 -9.38
N ASN A 455 -25.79 7.94 -9.72
CA ASN A 455 -25.48 8.31 -11.09
C ASN A 455 -24.39 7.38 -11.67
N TYR A 456 -24.80 6.19 -12.08
CA TYR A 456 -23.92 5.19 -12.73
C TYR A 456 -23.41 5.61 -14.12
N THR A 457 -23.77 6.79 -14.64
CA THR A 457 -23.10 7.35 -15.83
C THR A 457 -21.82 8.08 -15.47
N MET A 458 -21.88 8.97 -14.47
CA MET A 458 -20.74 9.81 -14.07
C MET A 458 -19.85 9.17 -13.00
N ASN A 459 -20.45 8.37 -12.11
CA ASN A 459 -19.82 7.86 -10.89
C ASN A 459 -19.53 6.35 -10.91
N GLU A 460 -19.85 5.63 -11.99
CA GLU A 460 -19.40 4.25 -12.17
C GLU A 460 -17.87 4.18 -12.22
N VAL A 461 -17.36 3.05 -11.74
CA VAL A 461 -15.94 2.68 -11.75
C VAL A 461 -15.84 1.26 -12.29
N ALA A 462 -14.82 0.96 -13.08
CA ALA A 462 -14.67 -0.37 -13.68
C ALA A 462 -13.21 -0.72 -13.94
N LEU A 463 -12.92 -2.01 -14.10
CA LEU A 463 -11.60 -2.50 -14.50
C LEU A 463 -11.12 -1.79 -15.77
N ASP A 464 -11.97 -1.70 -16.79
CA ASP A 464 -11.61 -1.13 -18.10
C ASP A 464 -11.42 0.40 -18.03
N TYR A 465 -12.04 1.07 -17.06
CA TYR A 465 -11.86 2.50 -16.83
C TYR A 465 -10.44 2.81 -16.37
N ASN A 466 -9.89 1.93 -15.54
CA ASN A 466 -8.54 2.08 -15.00
C ASN A 466 -7.45 1.51 -15.93
N ALA A 467 -7.80 0.73 -16.94
CA ALA A 467 -6.86 -0.02 -17.76
C ALA A 467 -5.87 0.89 -18.52
N GLY A 468 -6.34 1.64 -19.53
CA GLY A 468 -5.49 2.59 -20.26
C GLY A 468 -4.98 3.73 -19.36
N PHE A 469 -5.78 4.16 -18.39
CA PHE A 469 -5.39 5.16 -17.40
C PHE A 469 -4.11 4.78 -16.65
N THR A 470 -4.01 3.54 -16.18
CA THR A 470 -2.81 3.03 -15.46
C THR A 470 -1.58 3.02 -16.37
N GLY A 471 -1.74 2.63 -17.64
CA GLY A 471 -0.66 2.68 -18.64
C GLY A 471 -0.18 4.10 -18.92
N ALA A 472 -1.10 5.05 -19.08
CA ALA A 472 -0.77 6.46 -19.28
C ALA A 472 -0.05 7.06 -18.05
N LEU A 473 -0.53 6.77 -16.84
CA LEU A 473 0.11 7.20 -15.59
C LEU A 473 1.55 6.67 -15.47
N ALA A 474 1.79 5.40 -15.82
CA ALA A 474 3.14 4.85 -15.82
C ALA A 474 4.04 5.56 -16.82
N ARG A 475 3.54 5.85 -18.02
CA ARG A 475 4.29 6.58 -19.03
C ARG A 475 4.61 8.02 -18.60
N LEU A 476 3.65 8.72 -18.01
CA LEU A 476 3.85 10.09 -17.50
C LEU A 476 4.76 10.12 -16.28
N TYR A 477 4.67 9.14 -15.36
CA TYR A 477 5.64 9.00 -14.27
C TYR A 477 7.06 8.79 -14.81
N GLY A 478 7.23 7.98 -15.86
CA GLY A 478 8.54 7.76 -16.49
C GLY A 478 9.19 9.04 -17.02
N GLU A 479 8.38 10.05 -17.39
CA GLU A 479 8.86 11.33 -17.94
C GLU A 479 8.94 12.45 -16.90
N TYR A 480 7.93 12.55 -16.03
CA TYR A 480 7.72 13.68 -15.12
C TYR A 480 7.91 13.34 -13.64
N GLY A 481 8.05 12.06 -13.30
CA GLY A 481 8.21 11.58 -11.93
C GLY A 481 6.96 11.74 -11.06
N GLY A 482 7.19 12.10 -9.80
CA GLY A 482 6.18 12.10 -8.73
C GLY A 482 6.48 11.02 -7.69
N THR A 483 6.41 11.34 -6.41
CA THR A 483 6.81 10.40 -5.34
C THR A 483 5.58 9.61 -4.85
N PRO A 484 5.53 8.28 -5.01
CA PRO A 484 4.51 7.44 -4.38
C PRO A 484 4.52 7.59 -2.86
N LEU A 485 3.38 7.34 -2.22
CA LEU A 485 3.26 7.42 -0.77
C LEU A 485 4.00 6.26 -0.11
N ALA A 486 4.86 6.56 0.87
CA ALA A 486 5.62 5.55 1.59
C ALA A 486 4.73 4.64 2.47
N ALA A 487 3.70 5.21 3.10
CA ALA A 487 2.76 4.51 3.97
C ALA A 487 1.39 4.41 3.31
N PHE A 488 1.26 3.48 2.35
CA PHE A 488 0.02 3.26 1.61
C PHE A 488 -0.26 1.74 1.45
N PRO A 489 -1.52 1.30 1.59
CA PRO A 489 -2.71 2.10 1.92
C PRO A 489 -2.79 2.45 3.42
N PRO A 490 -3.42 3.60 3.78
CA PRO A 490 -3.82 3.85 5.16
C PRO A 490 -4.76 2.74 5.63
N LYS A 491 -4.54 2.20 6.83
CA LYS A 491 -5.47 1.25 7.43
C LYS A 491 -6.71 2.00 7.90
N GLU A 492 -7.86 1.65 7.34
CA GLU A 492 -9.15 2.18 7.79
C GLU A 492 -9.55 1.60 9.15
N SER A 493 -10.28 2.39 9.93
CA SER A 493 -10.91 1.99 11.18
C SER A 493 -12.42 1.90 10.99
N PRO A 494 -13.12 0.95 11.65
CA PRO A 494 -14.57 0.91 11.62
C PRO A 494 -15.21 2.23 12.06
N ASP A 495 -16.30 2.60 11.39
CA ASP A 495 -17.10 3.82 11.63
C ASP A 495 -18.05 3.71 12.84
N GLY A 496 -17.98 2.60 13.57
CA GLY A 496 -18.76 2.29 14.76
C GLY A 496 -18.71 0.79 15.08
N PRO A 497 -19.50 0.33 16.07
CA PRO A 497 -19.64 -1.10 16.34
C PRO A 497 -20.18 -1.85 15.11
N GLU A 498 -19.43 -2.84 14.64
CA GLU A 498 -19.82 -3.63 13.47
C GLU A 498 -20.92 -4.65 13.78
N ILE A 499 -20.87 -5.26 14.97
CA ILE A 499 -21.84 -6.24 15.45
C ILE A 499 -22.21 -5.82 16.86
N LEU A 500 -23.50 -5.62 17.13
CA LEU A 500 -23.98 -5.08 18.40
C LEU A 500 -25.36 -5.63 18.77
N ALA A 501 -25.71 -5.54 20.05
CA ALA A 501 -27.04 -5.87 20.54
C ALA A 501 -27.79 -4.61 20.99
N GLN A 502 -29.08 -4.55 20.67
CA GLN A 502 -30.00 -3.54 21.20
C GLN A 502 -31.05 -4.20 22.09
N GLY A 503 -31.47 -3.54 23.16
CA GLY A 503 -32.38 -4.10 24.16
C GLY A 503 -33.45 -3.12 24.65
N ALA A 504 -34.63 -3.65 24.92
CA ALA A 504 -35.67 -3.01 25.73
C ALA A 504 -36.48 -4.07 26.48
N LEU A 505 -37.17 -3.65 27.53
CA LEU A 505 -38.27 -4.42 28.10
C LEU A 505 -39.41 -4.49 27.07
N ASN A 506 -39.89 -5.70 26.75
CA ASN A 506 -41.05 -5.90 25.88
C ASN A 506 -42.37 -5.69 26.66
N GLN A 507 -42.33 -5.95 27.96
CA GLN A 507 -43.41 -5.70 28.91
C GLN A 507 -42.81 -5.12 30.19
N PRO A 508 -43.54 -4.28 30.95
CA PRO A 508 -43.10 -3.87 32.28
C PRO A 508 -42.90 -5.11 33.17
N ASP A 509 -41.94 -5.02 34.10
CA ASP A 509 -41.64 -6.13 35.01
C ASP A 509 -42.89 -6.57 35.78
N GLY A 510 -43.25 -7.85 35.65
CA GLY A 510 -44.50 -8.39 36.19
C GLY A 510 -44.38 -9.04 37.57
N GLY A 511 -43.28 -8.79 38.30
CA GLY A 511 -42.99 -9.36 39.62
C GLY A 511 -42.69 -10.87 39.65
N THR A 512 -42.91 -11.58 38.55
CA THR A 512 -42.61 -13.02 38.38
C THR A 512 -41.87 -13.32 37.07
N PHE A 513 -41.64 -12.30 36.25
CA PHE A 513 -40.97 -12.44 34.96
C PHE A 513 -40.29 -11.14 34.52
N THR A 514 -39.33 -11.30 33.62
CA THR A 514 -38.79 -10.24 32.75
C THR A 514 -39.00 -10.69 31.30
N GLU A 515 -39.55 -9.82 30.47
CA GLU A 515 -39.69 -10.06 29.03
C GLU A 515 -38.86 -9.07 28.24
N VAL A 516 -37.92 -9.59 27.46
CA VAL A 516 -36.92 -8.81 26.73
C VAL A 516 -37.30 -8.80 25.26
N LYS A 517 -37.20 -7.62 24.63
CA LYS A 517 -37.14 -7.47 23.17
C LYS A 517 -35.76 -6.97 22.81
N ALA A 518 -35.01 -7.79 22.07
CA ALA A 518 -33.66 -7.47 21.64
C ALA A 518 -33.53 -7.52 20.10
N TYR A 519 -32.56 -6.78 19.57
CA TYR A 519 -32.07 -6.97 18.21
C TYR A 519 -30.60 -7.38 18.23
N VAL A 520 -30.27 -8.44 17.50
CA VAL A 520 -28.88 -8.71 17.09
C VAL A 520 -28.66 -8.00 15.77
N ILE A 521 -27.70 -7.07 15.72
CA ILE A 521 -27.43 -6.20 14.57
C ILE A 521 -26.03 -6.48 14.04
N ASN A 522 -25.90 -6.60 12.71
CA ASN A 522 -24.64 -6.73 12.02
C ASN A 522 -24.55 -5.73 10.86
N LYS A 523 -23.73 -4.70 11.04
CA LYS A 523 -23.34 -3.69 10.06
C LYS A 523 -21.85 -3.81 9.70
N SER A 524 -21.25 -5.00 9.80
CA SER A 524 -19.83 -5.20 9.50
C SER A 524 -19.45 -4.76 8.09
N ALA A 525 -18.23 -4.25 7.96
CA ALA A 525 -17.64 -3.78 6.71
C ALA A 525 -16.10 -3.84 6.69
N TRP A 526 -15.43 -4.23 7.78
CA TRP A 526 -13.97 -4.39 7.86
C TRP A 526 -13.47 -5.81 8.21
N PRO A 527 -13.63 -6.81 7.33
CA PRO A 527 -14.54 -6.82 6.18
C PRO A 527 -15.98 -7.13 6.62
N ALA A 528 -16.93 -6.95 5.70
CA ALA A 528 -18.28 -7.47 5.87
C ALA A 528 -18.25 -8.98 6.10
N ARG A 529 -19.05 -9.47 7.05
CA ARG A 529 -19.04 -10.87 7.48
C ARG A 529 -20.36 -11.30 8.09
N THR A 530 -20.65 -12.60 8.03
CA THR A 530 -21.83 -13.18 8.70
C THR A 530 -21.51 -13.51 10.16
N PHE A 531 -22.37 -13.08 11.08
CA PHE A 531 -22.34 -13.46 12.49
C PHE A 531 -23.22 -14.68 12.70
N THR A 532 -22.69 -15.75 13.28
CA THR A 532 -23.41 -17.00 13.58
C THR A 532 -23.33 -17.36 15.07
N GLY A 533 -23.09 -16.37 15.92
CA GLY A 533 -22.95 -16.53 17.35
C GLY A 533 -24.28 -16.50 18.11
N SER A 534 -24.22 -16.19 19.40
CA SER A 534 -25.37 -16.19 20.31
C SER A 534 -25.51 -14.85 21.02
N LEU A 535 -26.76 -14.47 21.31
CA LEU A 535 -27.10 -13.43 22.27
C LEU A 535 -27.20 -14.05 23.67
N ARG A 536 -26.67 -13.36 24.69
CA ARG A 536 -26.75 -13.77 26.09
C ARG A 536 -27.33 -12.66 26.98
N TYR A 537 -28.26 -13.06 27.83
CA TYR A 537 -28.87 -12.22 28.87
C TYR A 537 -28.59 -12.82 30.24
N TYR A 538 -27.83 -12.12 31.08
CA TYR A 538 -27.38 -12.55 32.38
C TYR A 538 -28.29 -12.06 33.51
N PHE A 539 -28.62 -12.94 34.43
CA PHE A 539 -29.51 -12.68 35.56
C PHE A 539 -29.06 -13.46 36.81
N THR A 540 -29.54 -13.05 37.99
CA THR A 540 -29.19 -13.67 39.27
C THR A 540 -30.39 -14.42 39.84
N LEU A 541 -30.21 -15.66 40.31
CA LEU A 541 -31.28 -16.36 41.03
C LEU A 541 -31.53 -15.73 42.41
N ASP A 542 -32.80 -15.41 42.69
CA ASP A 542 -33.18 -14.71 43.91
C ASP A 542 -33.57 -15.62 45.07
N GLY A 543 -33.10 -15.28 46.27
CA GLY A 543 -33.53 -15.92 47.52
C GLY A 543 -33.29 -17.43 47.53
N SER A 544 -34.38 -18.20 47.54
CA SER A 544 -34.35 -19.67 47.50
C SER A 544 -34.77 -20.26 46.15
N THR A 545 -34.92 -19.42 45.12
CA THR A 545 -35.30 -19.84 43.77
C THR A 545 -34.23 -20.78 43.20
N THR A 546 -34.67 -21.94 42.71
CA THR A 546 -33.82 -22.94 42.07
C THR A 546 -33.97 -22.87 40.54
N PRO A 547 -33.00 -23.38 39.75
CA PRO A 547 -33.08 -23.37 38.28
C PRO A 547 -34.31 -24.08 37.73
N GLY A 548 -34.79 -25.13 38.40
CA GLY A 548 -36.00 -25.87 37.99
C GLY A 548 -37.30 -25.08 38.13
N GLN A 549 -37.26 -23.93 38.81
CA GLN A 549 -38.40 -23.01 38.92
C GLN A 549 -38.37 -21.90 37.86
N ILE A 550 -37.31 -21.84 37.04
CA ILE A 550 -37.16 -20.91 35.93
C ILE A 550 -37.64 -21.57 34.64
N SER A 551 -38.42 -20.83 33.87
CA SER A 551 -38.81 -21.19 32.51
C SER A 551 -38.45 -20.06 31.55
N VAL A 552 -37.97 -20.43 30.37
CA VAL A 552 -37.66 -19.48 29.30
C VAL A 552 -38.54 -19.81 28.11
N THR A 553 -39.30 -18.81 27.66
CA THR A 553 -40.24 -18.96 26.55
C THR A 553 -40.04 -17.82 25.55
N SER A 554 -40.52 -18.01 24.33
CA SER A 554 -40.49 -16.97 23.28
C SER A 554 -41.79 -17.00 22.50
N ALA A 555 -42.41 -15.82 22.35
CA ALA A 555 -43.57 -15.63 21.49
C ALA A 555 -43.19 -15.22 20.07
N TYR A 556 -42.02 -14.60 19.90
CA TYR A 556 -41.48 -14.18 18.61
C TYR A 556 -39.95 -14.15 18.65
N ASN A 557 -39.30 -14.90 17.76
CA ASN A 557 -37.84 -14.96 17.68
C ASN A 557 -37.42 -15.34 16.27
N GLN A 558 -36.51 -14.55 15.69
CA GLN A 558 -35.96 -14.78 14.35
C GLN A 558 -34.60 -15.50 14.37
N CYS A 559 -34.10 -15.80 15.57
CA CYS A 559 -32.96 -16.69 15.84
C CYS A 559 -33.48 -18.04 16.37
N ASP A 560 -32.61 -18.84 17.00
CA ASP A 560 -32.94 -20.15 17.55
C ASP A 560 -33.59 -20.07 18.93
N ALA A 561 -34.21 -21.16 19.38
CA ALA A 561 -34.92 -21.21 20.65
C ALA A 561 -34.03 -20.83 21.86
N PRO A 562 -34.50 -20.00 22.80
CA PRO A 562 -33.74 -19.61 23.97
C PRO A 562 -33.51 -20.80 24.92
N THR A 563 -32.33 -20.87 25.52
CA THR A 563 -31.95 -21.94 26.47
C THR A 563 -31.34 -21.35 27.73
N LEU A 564 -31.53 -22.03 28.88
CA LEU A 564 -31.04 -21.59 30.18
C LEU A 564 -29.71 -22.26 30.53
N HIS A 565 -28.74 -21.48 30.99
CA HIS A 565 -27.40 -21.94 31.36
C HIS A 565 -26.93 -21.32 32.67
N GLN A 566 -26.14 -22.06 33.44
CA GLN A 566 -25.44 -21.50 34.60
C GLN A 566 -24.14 -20.81 34.14
N PHE A 567 -23.88 -19.61 34.64
CA PHE A 567 -22.61 -18.91 34.43
C PHE A 567 -21.64 -19.17 35.57
N SER A 568 -21.99 -18.72 36.77
CA SER A 568 -21.17 -18.90 37.99
C SER A 568 -22.01 -18.64 39.23
N GLY A 569 -21.92 -19.52 40.24
CA GLY A 569 -22.69 -19.39 41.48
C GLY A 569 -24.19 -19.25 41.21
N ALA A 570 -24.78 -18.15 41.67
CA ALA A 570 -26.19 -17.81 41.46
C ALA A 570 -26.46 -17.06 40.14
N ILE A 571 -25.44 -16.78 39.33
CA ILE A 571 -25.57 -16.08 38.05
C ILE A 571 -25.85 -17.10 36.95
N TYR A 572 -26.92 -16.87 36.22
CA TYR A 572 -27.38 -17.65 35.08
C TYR A 572 -27.48 -16.75 33.85
N TYR A 573 -27.66 -17.35 32.68
CA TYR A 573 -27.97 -16.62 31.48
C TYR A 573 -28.95 -17.37 30.58
N VAL A 574 -29.75 -16.61 29.87
CA VAL A 574 -30.45 -17.08 28.68
C VAL A 574 -29.51 -16.94 27.50
N GLU A 575 -29.33 -18.02 26.74
CA GLU A 575 -28.62 -18.01 25.46
C GLU A 575 -29.62 -18.17 24.31
N VAL A 576 -29.51 -17.29 23.32
CA VAL A 576 -30.27 -17.35 22.07
C VAL A 576 -29.27 -17.45 20.91
N PRO A 577 -29.00 -18.66 20.40
CA PRO A 577 -28.14 -18.86 19.25
C PRO A 577 -28.78 -18.26 17.99
N CYS A 578 -27.99 -17.63 17.12
CA CYS A 578 -28.43 -17.15 15.81
C CYS A 578 -27.72 -17.94 14.70
N SER A 579 -27.88 -19.27 14.70
CA SER A 579 -27.16 -20.17 13.79
C SER A 579 -27.50 -19.96 12.31
N GLY A 580 -28.70 -19.44 12.02
CA GLY A 580 -29.12 -19.05 10.66
C GLY A 580 -28.37 -17.83 10.08
N GLY A 581 -27.56 -17.15 10.89
CA GLY A 581 -26.70 -16.04 10.45
C GLY A 581 -27.39 -14.67 10.46
N VAL A 582 -26.62 -13.66 10.87
CA VAL A 582 -26.95 -12.23 10.75
C VAL A 582 -25.86 -11.59 9.90
N ALA A 583 -26.22 -10.95 8.79
CA ALA A 583 -25.24 -10.46 7.81
C ALA A 583 -25.67 -9.12 7.20
N PRO A 584 -24.73 -8.19 6.93
CA PRO A 584 -25.01 -6.99 6.16
C PRO A 584 -25.46 -7.39 4.74
N GLY A 585 -26.63 -6.94 4.31
CA GLY A 585 -27.17 -7.29 2.99
C GLY A 585 -28.68 -7.29 2.85
N GLY A 586 -29.40 -6.53 3.66
CA GLY A 586 -30.86 -6.37 3.56
C GLY A 586 -31.55 -6.12 4.89
N GLN A 587 -32.68 -5.40 4.88
CA GLN A 587 -33.43 -4.97 6.07
C GLN A 587 -33.69 -6.07 7.12
N SER A 588 -33.99 -7.29 6.66
CA SER A 588 -34.26 -8.45 7.54
C SER A 588 -33.06 -9.39 7.71
N ARG A 589 -31.94 -9.11 7.01
CA ARG A 589 -30.69 -9.89 7.06
C ARG A 589 -29.70 -9.28 8.05
N TYR A 590 -29.61 -7.95 8.09
CA TYR A 590 -28.64 -7.24 8.94
C TYR A 590 -29.07 -7.16 10.41
N ARG A 591 -30.35 -7.41 10.70
CA ARG A 591 -30.87 -7.48 12.07
C ARG A 591 -31.81 -8.66 12.27
N LYS A 592 -31.77 -9.24 13.47
CA LYS A 592 -32.72 -10.26 13.94
C LYS A 592 -33.37 -9.82 15.23
N GLU A 593 -34.69 -9.82 15.26
CA GLU A 593 -35.45 -9.60 16.48
C GLU A 593 -35.53 -10.89 17.29
N VAL A 594 -35.28 -10.76 18.59
CA VAL A 594 -35.32 -11.84 19.57
C VAL A 594 -36.17 -11.37 20.73
N GLN A 595 -37.33 -11.99 20.95
CA GLN A 595 -38.11 -11.79 22.17
C GLN A 595 -38.07 -13.06 23.01
N PHE A 596 -37.78 -12.92 24.30
CA PHE A 596 -37.88 -14.04 25.25
C PHE A 596 -38.36 -13.54 26.61
N ARG A 597 -39.06 -14.43 27.31
CA ARG A 597 -39.51 -14.22 28.68
C ARG A 597 -38.83 -15.20 29.61
N ILE A 598 -38.22 -14.69 30.67
CA ILE A 598 -37.75 -15.47 31.81
C ILE A 598 -38.86 -15.39 32.87
N SER A 599 -39.42 -16.53 33.29
CA SER A 599 -40.46 -16.59 34.31
C SER A 599 -40.04 -17.49 35.46
N SER A 600 -40.33 -17.06 36.69
CA SER A 600 -40.03 -17.78 37.92
C SER A 600 -41.32 -18.17 38.64
N THR A 601 -41.38 -19.41 39.11
CA THR A 601 -42.40 -19.85 40.10
C THR A 601 -41.94 -19.63 41.54
N GLY A 602 -40.72 -19.14 41.75
CA GLY A 602 -40.16 -18.70 43.04
C GLY A 602 -40.14 -17.17 43.16
N THR A 603 -39.17 -16.64 43.91
CA THR A 603 -38.89 -15.19 43.97
C THR A 603 -38.28 -14.71 42.65
N TRP A 604 -38.65 -13.51 42.20
CA TRP A 604 -38.10 -12.82 41.02
C TRP A 604 -37.89 -11.34 41.32
N ALA A 605 -36.66 -10.85 41.20
CA ALA A 605 -36.28 -9.47 41.52
C ALA A 605 -35.25 -8.95 40.50
N PRO A 606 -35.69 -8.52 39.30
CA PRO A 606 -34.79 -8.28 38.17
C PRO A 606 -33.84 -7.08 38.34
N GLY A 607 -34.02 -6.27 39.39
CA GLY A 607 -33.15 -5.12 39.66
C GLY A 607 -31.70 -5.47 40.04
N ASN A 608 -31.39 -6.75 40.28
CA ASN A 608 -30.02 -7.25 40.48
C ASN A 608 -29.48 -8.02 39.26
N ASP A 609 -30.24 -8.09 38.17
CA ASP A 609 -29.84 -8.80 36.96
C ASP A 609 -28.91 -7.94 36.13
N TRP A 610 -27.73 -8.49 35.82
CA TRP A 610 -26.72 -7.77 35.04
C TRP A 610 -27.25 -7.22 33.73
N SER A 611 -27.98 -8.04 32.96
CA SER A 611 -28.50 -7.61 31.66
C SER A 611 -29.81 -6.84 31.74
N HIS A 612 -30.44 -6.72 32.92
CA HIS A 612 -31.64 -5.89 33.09
C HIS A 612 -31.28 -4.41 33.19
N THR A 613 -30.17 -4.09 33.85
CA THR A 613 -29.82 -2.69 34.18
C THR A 613 -29.60 -1.78 32.97
N GLY A 614 -29.36 -2.35 31.79
CA GLY A 614 -29.10 -1.65 30.53
C GLY A 614 -30.33 -1.54 29.62
N LEU A 615 -31.42 -2.25 29.93
CA LEU A 615 -32.58 -2.30 29.05
C LEU A 615 -33.34 -0.97 29.05
N ALA A 616 -33.72 -0.51 27.87
CA ALA A 616 -34.66 0.59 27.73
C ALA A 616 -36.04 0.22 28.32
N PRO A 617 -36.79 1.18 28.90
CA PRO A 617 -38.10 0.92 29.48
C PRO A 617 -39.12 0.39 28.48
N SER A 618 -40.11 -0.35 28.98
CA SER A 618 -41.20 -0.89 28.15
C SER A 618 -41.90 0.20 27.33
N GLY A 619 -42.14 -0.09 26.06
CA GLY A 619 -42.71 0.86 25.09
C GLY A 619 -41.69 1.76 24.39
N SER A 620 -40.42 1.73 24.80
CA SER A 620 -39.33 2.41 24.08
C SER A 620 -38.82 1.57 22.92
N ALA A 621 -38.22 2.20 21.91
CA ALA A 621 -37.46 1.47 20.90
C ALA A 621 -36.22 0.82 21.55
N PRO A 622 -35.86 -0.43 21.20
CA PRO A 622 -34.59 -1.01 21.65
C PRO A 622 -33.41 -0.12 21.28
N ALA A 623 -32.51 0.08 22.24
CA ALA A 623 -31.31 0.89 22.11
C ALA A 623 -30.07 0.04 22.35
N ASP A 624 -28.90 0.49 21.88
CA ASP A 624 -27.63 -0.21 22.08
C ASP A 624 -27.41 -0.51 23.57
N ASP A 625 -27.19 -1.79 23.90
CA ASP A 625 -27.08 -2.26 25.27
C ASP A 625 -25.82 -3.13 25.41
N PRO A 626 -24.76 -2.64 26.08
CA PRO A 626 -23.53 -3.40 26.29
C PRO A 626 -23.66 -4.50 27.36
N GLN A 627 -24.80 -4.62 28.04
CA GLN A 627 -25.06 -5.71 28.98
C GLN A 627 -25.83 -6.86 28.32
N LEU A 628 -26.33 -6.67 27.10
CA LEU A 628 -26.69 -7.75 26.19
C LEU A 628 -25.44 -8.21 25.44
N VAL A 629 -24.96 -9.42 25.74
CA VAL A 629 -23.66 -9.89 25.25
C VAL A 629 -23.83 -10.71 23.98
N LEU A 630 -23.02 -10.44 22.96
CA LEU A 630 -22.92 -11.31 21.79
C LEU A 630 -21.63 -12.12 21.85
N THR A 631 -21.73 -13.43 21.71
CA THR A 631 -20.58 -14.34 21.70
C THR A 631 -20.51 -15.14 20.41
N GLN A 632 -19.30 -15.42 19.92
CA GLN A 632 -19.08 -16.35 18.81
C GLN A 632 -17.99 -17.34 19.21
N GLY A 633 -18.41 -18.59 19.47
CA GLY A 633 -17.57 -19.55 20.18
C GLY A 633 -17.24 -19.03 21.59
N ALA A 634 -15.95 -19.03 21.95
CA ALA A 634 -15.49 -18.49 23.24
C ALA A 634 -15.30 -16.97 23.25
N ALA A 635 -15.30 -16.31 22.08
CA ALA A 635 -15.04 -14.87 21.98
C ALA A 635 -16.30 -14.05 22.27
N VAL A 636 -16.15 -12.98 23.05
CA VAL A 636 -17.16 -11.91 23.17
C VAL A 636 -16.96 -10.95 22.00
N VAL A 637 -18.00 -10.76 21.20
CA VAL A 637 -18.02 -9.89 20.01
C VAL A 637 -18.62 -8.52 20.34
N TRP A 638 -19.55 -8.47 21.31
CA TRP A 638 -20.17 -7.25 21.81
C TRP A 638 -20.56 -7.41 23.27
N GLY A 639 -20.50 -6.31 24.01
CA GLY A 639 -20.95 -6.22 25.40
C GLY A 639 -19.95 -6.78 26.42
N SER A 640 -20.38 -6.83 27.68
CA SER A 640 -19.57 -7.25 28.82
C SER A 640 -20.31 -8.27 29.70
N GLN A 641 -19.61 -9.30 30.14
CA GLN A 641 -20.17 -10.36 30.98
C GLN A 641 -20.12 -9.97 32.48
N PRO A 642 -20.99 -10.53 33.34
CA PRO A 642 -20.92 -10.30 34.77
C PRO A 642 -19.54 -10.64 35.35
N GLY A 643 -18.96 -9.75 36.15
CA GLY A 643 -17.64 -9.97 36.76
C GLY A 643 -16.46 -9.74 35.82
N GLN A 644 -16.68 -9.49 34.52
CA GLN A 644 -15.74 -8.65 33.78
C GLN A 644 -15.96 -7.22 34.24
N SER A 645 -14.91 -6.53 34.68
CA SER A 645 -14.99 -5.07 34.78
C SER A 645 -15.45 -4.58 33.41
N THR A 646 -16.55 -3.81 33.37
CA THR A 646 -16.85 -2.97 32.21
C THR A 646 -15.54 -2.31 31.85
N GLY A 647 -15.02 -2.59 30.66
CA GLY A 647 -13.76 -2.01 30.21
C GLY A 647 -13.81 -0.53 30.57
N ASP A 648 -12.77 -0.07 31.26
CA ASP A 648 -12.55 1.34 31.51
C ASP A 648 -12.98 2.13 30.27
N THR A 649 -13.89 3.08 30.42
CA THR A 649 -14.37 3.96 29.33
C THR A 649 -13.86 5.38 29.51
N THR A 650 -13.16 5.65 30.60
CA THR A 650 -12.62 6.96 30.91
C THR A 650 -11.31 7.07 30.17
N ALA A 651 -11.19 8.05 29.27
CA ALA A 651 -9.91 8.30 28.64
C ALA A 651 -8.91 8.86 29.67
N PRO A 652 -7.63 8.41 29.64
CA PRO A 652 -6.60 9.02 30.46
C PRO A 652 -6.48 10.52 30.23
N THR A 653 -5.95 11.23 31.22
CA THR A 653 -5.57 12.64 31.05
C THR A 653 -4.46 12.81 30.00
N ALA A 654 -4.42 13.96 29.32
CA ALA A 654 -3.35 14.26 28.38
C ALA A 654 -1.99 14.35 29.10
N PRO A 655 -0.93 13.70 28.60
CA PRO A 655 0.42 13.85 29.15
C PRO A 655 0.85 15.32 29.20
N THR A 656 1.55 15.72 30.27
CA THR A 656 2.04 17.10 30.45
C THR A 656 3.55 17.15 30.59
N GLY A 657 4.14 18.34 30.51
CA GLY A 657 5.59 18.51 30.72
C GLY A 657 6.47 17.82 29.68
N VAL A 658 5.99 17.69 28.44
CA VAL A 658 6.75 17.04 27.36
C VAL A 658 7.99 17.85 27.02
N THR A 659 9.16 17.22 27.13
CA THR A 659 10.46 17.76 26.76
C THR A 659 11.13 16.90 25.70
N ALA A 660 11.97 17.53 24.87
CA ALA A 660 12.69 16.87 23.79
C ALA A 660 14.17 17.21 23.87
N THR A 661 15.03 16.18 23.89
CA THR A 661 16.48 16.32 23.83
C THR A 661 16.99 15.80 22.50
N ALA A 662 17.59 16.67 21.69
CA ALA A 662 17.97 16.36 20.32
C ALA A 662 19.37 15.71 20.25
N GLY A 663 19.46 14.58 19.54
CA GLY A 663 20.69 14.05 18.95
C GLY A 663 20.72 14.29 17.45
N SER A 664 21.73 13.75 16.76
CA SER A 664 21.93 14.04 15.34
C SER A 664 21.03 13.23 14.42
N THR A 665 20.67 12.02 14.82
CA THR A 665 19.76 11.14 14.05
C THR A 665 18.59 10.63 14.88
N GLY A 666 18.32 11.28 16.01
CA GLY A 666 17.25 10.89 16.91
C GLY A 666 16.97 11.95 17.97
N VAL A 667 15.83 11.82 18.62
CA VAL A 667 15.36 12.70 19.69
C VAL A 667 14.88 11.81 20.83
N THR A 668 15.31 12.11 22.04
CA THR A 668 14.76 11.49 23.25
C THR A 668 13.68 12.40 23.82
N LEU A 669 12.45 11.89 23.89
CA LEU A 669 11.31 12.54 24.51
C LEU A 669 11.14 12.04 25.95
N SER A 670 10.72 12.94 26.84
CA SER A 670 10.27 12.59 28.19
C SER A 670 9.08 13.45 28.61
N TRP A 671 8.20 12.91 29.45
CA TRP A 671 6.98 13.61 29.90
C TRP A 671 6.60 13.21 31.32
N THR A 672 5.68 13.96 31.91
CA THR A 672 5.02 13.61 33.17
C THR A 672 3.93 12.58 32.90
N ALA A 673 3.86 11.54 33.75
CA ALA A 673 2.85 10.50 33.63
C ALA A 673 1.42 11.08 33.63
N ALA A 674 0.58 10.57 32.74
CA ALA A 674 -0.85 10.82 32.78
C ALA A 674 -1.49 10.05 33.93
N THR A 675 -2.61 10.56 34.44
CA THR A 675 -3.48 9.86 35.39
C THR A 675 -4.75 9.39 34.71
N ASP A 676 -5.29 8.32 35.25
CA ASP A 676 -6.51 7.65 34.80
C ASP A 676 -7.22 7.04 36.02
N ASP A 677 -8.52 6.73 35.92
CA ASP A 677 -9.29 6.17 37.03
C ASP A 677 -8.99 4.67 37.27
N VAL A 678 -8.57 3.92 36.24
CA VAL A 678 -8.15 2.51 36.34
C VAL A 678 -6.64 2.37 36.17
N GLY A 679 -6.06 3.02 35.16
CA GLY A 679 -4.62 3.12 34.99
C GLY A 679 -4.15 3.23 33.54
N VAL A 680 -3.08 4.01 33.35
CA VAL A 680 -2.45 4.19 32.04
C VAL A 680 -1.62 2.95 31.67
N ALA A 681 -1.97 2.29 30.56
CA ALA A 681 -1.26 1.11 30.05
C ALA A 681 -0.10 1.46 29.13
N GLY A 682 -0.09 2.66 28.53
CA GLY A 682 1.06 3.13 27.77
C GLY A 682 0.83 4.48 27.10
N TYR A 683 1.79 4.87 26.27
CA TYR A 683 1.82 6.15 25.57
C TYR A 683 2.15 5.95 24.09
N ASP A 684 1.55 6.78 23.24
CA ASP A 684 1.85 6.89 21.81
C ASP A 684 2.55 8.24 21.55
N VAL A 685 3.68 8.19 20.84
CA VAL A 685 4.37 9.38 20.32
C VAL A 685 3.83 9.66 18.93
N LEU A 686 3.41 10.91 18.70
CA LEU A 686 2.79 11.38 17.48
C LEU A 686 3.70 12.39 16.77
N ASP A 687 3.71 12.39 15.44
CA ASP A 687 4.34 13.43 14.63
C ASP A 687 3.46 14.68 14.46
N SER A 688 3.89 15.63 13.62
CA SER A 688 3.16 16.87 13.34
C SER A 688 1.85 16.67 12.57
N ALA A 689 1.66 15.53 11.90
CA ALA A 689 0.43 15.15 11.23
C ALA A 689 -0.53 14.37 12.16
N GLY A 690 -0.11 14.07 13.40
CA GLY A 690 -0.86 13.31 14.38
C GLY A 690 -0.73 11.79 14.22
N ALA A 691 0.17 11.31 13.35
CA ALA A 691 0.39 9.88 13.15
C ALA A 691 1.27 9.30 14.26
N THR A 692 0.93 8.10 14.75
CA THR A 692 1.74 7.40 15.76
C THR A 692 3.02 6.84 15.16
N ILE A 693 4.16 7.33 15.63
CA ILE A 693 5.50 6.94 15.18
C ILE A 693 6.22 6.00 16.15
N GLY A 694 5.59 5.73 17.30
CA GLY A 694 6.16 4.87 18.33
C GLY A 694 5.30 4.80 19.58
N SER A 695 5.50 3.76 20.37
CA SER A 695 4.74 3.53 21.61
C SER A 695 5.66 3.01 22.72
N THR A 696 5.34 3.34 23.97
CA THR A 696 6.10 2.90 25.15
C THR A 696 5.17 2.71 26.35
N THR A 697 5.59 1.92 27.35
CA THR A 697 4.90 1.82 28.65
C THR A 697 5.51 2.77 29.69
N GLY A 698 6.72 3.30 29.44
CA GLY A 698 7.38 4.29 30.30
C GLY A 698 7.06 5.73 29.89
N THR A 699 7.55 6.70 30.66
CA THR A 699 7.35 8.13 30.39
C THR A 699 8.49 8.76 29.56
N SER A 700 9.16 7.95 28.75
CA SER A 700 10.20 8.38 27.81
C SER A 700 10.24 7.47 26.59
N TYR A 701 10.57 8.06 25.43
CA TYR A 701 10.72 7.34 24.17
C TYR A 701 11.81 7.97 23.30
N GLN A 702 12.63 7.13 22.67
CA GLN A 702 13.68 7.58 21.75
C GLN A 702 13.20 7.41 20.30
N VAL A 703 12.99 8.52 19.61
CA VAL A 703 12.74 8.56 18.17
C VAL A 703 14.09 8.47 17.45
N THR A 704 14.24 7.53 16.52
CA THR A 704 15.49 7.29 15.77
C THR A 704 15.26 7.40 14.27
N GLY A 705 16.34 7.51 13.48
CA GLY A 705 16.25 7.59 12.01
C GLY A 705 15.84 8.98 11.50
N LEU A 706 16.00 10.01 12.33
CA LEU A 706 15.70 11.39 11.97
C LEU A 706 16.84 12.01 11.16
N THR A 707 16.51 12.94 10.28
CA THR A 707 17.49 13.67 9.47
C THR A 707 18.17 14.74 10.31
N PRO A 708 19.51 14.78 10.38
CA PRO A 708 20.24 15.79 11.15
C PRO A 708 19.95 17.23 10.71
N GLY A 709 19.98 18.16 11.67
CA GLY A 709 19.69 19.59 11.41
C GLY A 709 18.24 19.89 11.01
N THR A 710 17.34 18.91 11.09
CA THR A 710 15.94 19.06 10.69
C THR A 710 15.06 19.30 11.90
N ALA A 711 14.13 20.25 11.79
CA ALA A 711 13.14 20.55 12.79
C ALA A 711 12.00 19.52 12.75
N TYR A 712 11.69 18.95 13.90
CA TYR A 712 10.59 18.02 14.12
C TYR A 712 9.67 18.57 15.20
N THR A 713 8.41 18.16 15.16
CA THR A 713 7.43 18.44 16.21
C THR A 713 6.80 17.14 16.63
N PHE A 714 6.73 16.92 17.95
CA PHE A 714 6.16 15.72 18.53
C PHE A 714 5.07 16.07 19.54
N SER A 715 4.07 15.20 19.68
CA SER A 715 3.14 15.21 20.80
C SER A 715 3.01 13.80 21.35
N VAL A 716 2.47 13.65 22.56
CA VAL A 716 2.30 12.36 23.22
C VAL A 716 0.86 12.23 23.71
N ARG A 717 0.23 11.08 23.50
CA ARG A 717 -1.05 10.73 24.14
C ARG A 717 -0.91 9.49 25.00
N ALA A 718 -1.73 9.37 26.03
CA ALA A 718 -1.83 8.20 26.89
C ALA A 718 -2.94 7.26 26.40
N ARG A 719 -2.80 5.97 26.69
CA ARG A 719 -3.81 4.93 26.48
C ARG A 719 -3.91 4.03 27.71
N ASP A 720 -5.11 3.61 28.06
CA ASP A 720 -5.35 2.60 29.10
C ASP A 720 -5.39 1.18 28.52
N ALA A 721 -5.66 0.19 29.39
CA ALA A 721 -5.74 -1.22 29.00
C ALA A 721 -7.05 -1.59 28.28
N ALA A 722 -8.07 -0.74 28.35
CA ALA A 722 -9.35 -0.89 27.67
C ALA A 722 -9.37 -0.24 26.28
N GLY A 723 -8.36 0.56 25.95
CA GLY A 723 -8.13 1.15 24.64
C GLY A 723 -8.60 2.60 24.50
N ASN A 724 -9.05 3.28 25.57
CA ASN A 724 -9.33 4.70 25.45
C ASN A 724 -8.05 5.50 25.30
N GLN A 725 -8.15 6.66 24.66
CA GLN A 725 -7.01 7.50 24.32
C GLN A 725 -7.24 8.92 24.83
N SER A 726 -6.23 9.49 25.48
CA SER A 726 -6.25 10.89 25.87
C SER A 726 -6.20 11.81 24.65
N PRO A 727 -6.61 13.09 24.78
CA PRO A 727 -6.14 14.14 23.88
C PRO A 727 -4.60 14.16 23.82
N PRO A 728 -3.98 14.53 22.68
CA PRO A 728 -2.53 14.74 22.60
C PRO A 728 -2.08 15.86 23.54
N SER A 729 -0.85 15.75 24.04
CA SER A 729 -0.16 16.82 24.75
C SER A 729 0.00 18.07 23.88
N SER A 730 0.33 19.21 24.49
CA SER A 730 0.90 20.34 23.74
C SER A 730 2.13 19.86 22.96
N PRO A 731 2.28 20.26 21.68
CA PRO A 731 3.40 19.82 20.86
C PRO A 731 4.73 20.40 21.35
N VAL A 732 5.80 19.61 21.25
CA VAL A 732 7.19 20.04 21.49
C VAL A 732 7.95 20.06 20.16
N ALA A 733 8.50 21.23 19.82
CA ALA A 733 9.36 21.38 18.66
C ALA A 733 10.83 21.16 19.06
N VAL A 734 11.58 20.48 18.21
CA VAL A 734 13.00 20.17 18.42
C VAL A 734 13.73 20.07 17.09
N THR A 735 14.91 20.67 17.01
CA THR A 735 15.78 20.51 15.84
C THR A 735 16.85 19.50 16.19
N THR A 736 16.92 18.41 15.43
CA THR A 736 18.02 17.44 15.55
C THR A 736 19.34 18.17 15.41
N THR A 737 20.35 17.77 16.17
CA THR A 737 21.67 18.39 16.02
C THR A 737 22.16 18.08 14.61
N THR A 738 22.87 19.02 13.99
CA THR A 738 23.52 18.69 12.73
C THR A 738 24.51 17.55 13.03
N THR A 739 24.51 16.50 12.22
CA THR A 739 25.74 15.73 12.08
C THR A 739 26.75 16.77 11.69
N GLY A 740 27.76 16.99 12.52
CA GLY A 740 28.94 17.69 12.07
C GLY A 740 29.48 16.90 10.89
N THR A 741 29.02 17.24 9.68
CA THR A 741 29.69 16.91 8.43
C THR A 741 30.94 17.77 8.43
N GLY A 742 31.91 17.38 9.26
CA GLY A 742 33.29 17.58 8.91
C GLY A 742 33.50 16.70 7.68
N THR A 743 33.50 17.31 6.50
CA THR A 743 34.15 16.81 5.29
C THR A 743 35.65 16.70 5.57
N GLY A 744 35.99 15.81 6.50
CA GLY A 744 37.29 15.64 7.09
C GLY A 744 37.76 14.24 6.76
N SER A 745 38.79 14.17 5.95
CA SER A 745 39.44 12.97 5.46
C SER A 745 40.18 12.19 6.55
N LEU A 746 40.07 12.50 7.83
CA LEU A 746 40.94 11.96 8.88
C LEU A 746 40.21 10.99 9.81
N ALA A 747 40.93 10.05 10.42
CA ALA A 747 40.44 9.18 11.48
C ALA A 747 41.49 8.96 12.56
N VAL A 748 41.09 8.93 13.83
CA VAL A 748 41.98 8.58 14.96
C VAL A 748 41.79 7.10 15.30
N GLN A 749 42.90 6.37 15.26
CA GLN A 749 42.95 4.99 15.72
C GLN A 749 43.84 4.88 16.94
N GLN A 750 43.51 3.95 17.82
CA GLN A 750 44.25 3.73 19.06
C GLN A 750 44.55 2.25 19.25
N ARG A 751 45.75 1.97 19.79
CA ARG A 751 46.17 0.68 20.32
C ARG A 751 46.81 0.86 21.70
N GLY A 752 46.89 -0.23 22.46
CA GLY A 752 47.38 -0.20 23.83
C GLY A 752 46.37 0.45 24.77
N GLY A 753 46.89 1.01 25.86
CA GLY A 753 46.12 1.57 26.97
C GLY A 753 46.77 1.13 28.29
N SER A 754 47.01 2.08 29.20
CA SER A 754 47.43 1.78 30.57
C SER A 754 46.34 1.00 31.31
N ALA A 755 46.72 0.35 32.42
CA ALA A 755 45.73 -0.20 33.34
C ALA A 755 44.77 0.91 33.80
N ALA A 756 43.51 0.54 34.07
CA ALA A 756 42.45 1.48 34.44
C ALA A 756 42.83 2.34 35.65
N THR A 757 43.73 1.87 36.51
CA THR A 757 44.32 2.67 37.57
C THR A 757 45.85 2.66 37.46
N GLY A 758 46.47 3.83 37.50
CA GLY A 758 47.93 3.95 37.44
C GLY A 758 48.41 5.39 37.47
N ASN A 759 49.66 5.63 37.83
CA ASN A 759 50.24 6.99 37.89
C ASN A 759 50.57 7.60 36.53
N GLN A 760 50.23 6.92 35.43
CA GLN A 760 50.46 7.37 34.08
C GLN A 760 49.34 6.92 33.15
N ILE A 761 48.88 7.84 32.29
CA ILE A 761 48.12 7.50 31.10
C ILE A 761 49.11 7.24 29.97
N ARG A 762 49.06 6.05 29.37
CA ARG A 762 49.86 5.66 28.20
C ARG A 762 48.93 5.21 27.09
N THR A 763 48.98 5.89 25.95
CA THR A 763 48.18 5.52 24.79
C THR A 763 49.01 5.63 23.52
N SER A 764 48.76 4.72 22.58
CA SER A 764 49.37 4.74 21.25
C SER A 764 48.31 5.11 20.24
N LEU A 765 48.45 6.29 19.63
CA LEU A 765 47.53 6.82 18.63
C LEU A 765 48.14 6.75 17.23
N GLN A 766 47.30 6.73 16.21
CA GLN A 766 47.69 7.08 14.84
C GLN A 766 46.55 7.83 14.16
N ILE A 767 46.89 8.75 13.27
CA ILE A 767 45.93 9.47 12.45
C ILE A 767 45.99 8.88 11.04
N VAL A 768 44.83 8.50 10.51
CA VAL A 768 44.66 7.91 9.18
C VAL A 768 44.00 8.93 8.27
N ASN A 769 44.56 9.17 7.08
CA ASN A 769 43.89 9.95 6.05
C ASN A 769 43.08 9.01 5.14
N ARG A 770 41.77 8.97 5.33
CA ARG A 770 40.77 8.25 4.52
C ARG A 770 40.21 9.07 3.36
N GLY A 771 40.61 10.32 3.20
CA GLY A 771 40.21 11.12 2.04
C GLY A 771 41.01 10.80 0.78
N SER A 772 40.69 11.52 -0.28
CA SER A 772 41.29 11.36 -1.61
C SER A 772 42.47 12.29 -1.89
N THR A 773 42.79 13.23 -0.99
CA THR A 773 43.89 14.20 -1.15
C THR A 773 44.87 14.19 0.04
N PRO A 774 46.18 14.49 -0.18
CA PRO A 774 47.14 14.65 0.90
C PRO A 774 46.80 15.84 1.83
N VAL A 775 47.03 15.67 3.13
CA VAL A 775 46.76 16.69 4.16
C VAL A 775 48.09 17.18 4.78
N PRO A 776 48.33 18.51 4.89
CA PRO A 776 49.48 19.04 5.61
C PRO A 776 49.39 18.74 7.11
N LEU A 777 50.37 18.01 7.66
CA LEU A 777 50.34 17.59 9.07
C LEU A 777 50.42 18.76 10.05
N SER A 778 51.03 19.88 9.66
CA SER A 778 51.06 21.10 10.48
C SER A 778 49.68 21.70 10.74
N SER A 779 48.65 21.32 9.96
CA SER A 779 47.27 21.72 10.17
C SER A 779 46.47 20.73 11.02
N VAL A 780 47.04 19.59 11.39
CA VAL A 780 46.33 18.47 12.01
C VAL A 780 46.64 18.38 13.50
N THR A 781 45.58 18.22 14.30
CA THR A 781 45.71 17.82 15.70
C THR A 781 44.80 16.65 16.04
N ALA A 782 45.19 15.81 17.00
CA ALA A 782 44.35 14.78 17.61
C ALA A 782 44.22 15.01 19.11
N ARG A 783 43.05 14.72 19.68
CA ARG A 783 42.75 14.90 21.10
C ARG A 783 42.27 13.60 21.74
N TYR A 784 42.88 13.26 22.87
CA TYR A 784 42.49 12.16 23.75
C TYR A 784 42.00 12.75 25.07
N TRP A 785 40.75 12.50 25.42
CA TRP A 785 39.99 13.14 26.50
C TRP A 785 40.00 12.29 27.77
N PHE A 786 40.29 12.91 28.91
CA PHE A 786 40.47 12.25 30.20
C PHE A 786 40.10 13.17 31.37
N THR A 787 39.94 12.60 32.57
CA THR A 787 39.73 13.30 33.84
C THR A 787 41.03 13.37 34.65
N GLY A 788 41.23 14.50 35.32
CA GLY A 788 42.40 14.73 36.15
C GLY A 788 42.32 14.12 37.54
N ASP A 789 41.15 13.64 37.94
CA ASP A 789 40.75 13.02 39.23
C ASP A 789 41.24 13.74 40.50
N ALA A 790 41.68 14.99 40.35
CA ALA A 790 42.25 15.81 41.40
C ALA A 790 41.81 17.27 41.19
N ALA A 791 41.68 18.02 42.28
CA ALA A 791 41.10 19.36 42.23
C ALA A 791 41.95 20.42 41.50
N ASN A 792 43.23 20.14 41.18
CA ASN A 792 44.06 21.03 40.37
C ASN A 792 45.41 20.40 39.89
N PRO A 793 45.40 19.28 39.15
CA PRO A 793 46.64 18.61 38.76
C PRO A 793 47.44 19.49 37.79
N GLY A 794 48.73 19.73 38.09
CA GLY A 794 49.69 20.03 37.04
C GLY A 794 49.94 18.76 36.23
N TYR A 795 50.28 18.89 34.94
CA TYR A 795 50.56 17.72 34.10
C TYR A 795 51.97 17.78 33.53
N GLN A 796 52.60 16.61 33.46
CA GLN A 796 53.80 16.37 32.68
C GLN A 796 53.44 15.46 31.51
N VAL A 797 53.93 15.78 30.32
CA VAL A 797 53.59 15.06 29.09
C VAL A 797 54.83 14.80 28.26
N TRP A 798 54.89 13.62 27.66
CA TRP A 798 56.00 13.15 26.86
C TRP A 798 55.52 12.50 25.56
N CYS A 799 56.30 12.68 24.49
CA CYS A 799 56.32 11.79 23.34
C CYS A 799 57.37 10.72 23.63
N ASP A 800 56.94 9.50 23.93
CA ASP A 800 57.86 8.40 24.21
C ASP A 800 58.38 7.78 22.90
N TYR A 801 57.55 7.77 21.85
CA TYR A 801 57.91 7.34 20.50
C TYR A 801 56.95 7.93 19.46
N ALA A 802 57.45 8.27 18.28
CA ALA A 802 56.62 8.66 17.14
C ALA A 802 57.30 8.24 15.84
N VAL A 803 56.55 7.64 14.92
CA VAL A 803 57.07 7.29 13.57
C VAL A 803 57.60 8.52 12.82
N PRO A 804 56.97 9.72 12.87
CA PRO A 804 57.55 10.95 12.31
C PRO A 804 58.77 11.50 13.07
N GLY A 805 59.13 10.89 14.21
CA GLY A 805 60.14 11.36 15.17
C GLY A 805 59.55 12.35 16.18
N CYS A 806 59.84 12.17 17.48
CA CYS A 806 59.27 13.03 18.53
C CYS A 806 59.69 14.51 18.43
N GLY A 807 60.81 14.83 17.77
CA GLY A 807 61.18 16.23 17.47
C GLY A 807 60.24 16.92 16.48
N ASN A 808 59.41 16.16 15.76
CA ASN A 808 58.45 16.67 14.77
C ASN A 808 56.99 16.64 15.27
N VAL A 809 56.77 16.22 16.52
CA VAL A 809 55.44 16.10 17.13
C VAL A 809 55.35 17.09 18.30
N THR A 810 54.25 17.82 18.39
CA THR A 810 53.91 18.63 19.56
C THR A 810 52.93 17.85 20.43
N VAL A 811 53.18 17.78 21.73
CA VAL A 811 52.26 17.15 22.68
C VAL A 811 52.06 18.09 23.87
N ARG A 812 50.81 18.37 24.21
CA ARG A 812 50.45 19.17 25.38
C ARG A 812 49.17 18.66 26.02
N VAL A 813 48.98 18.95 27.30
CA VAL A 813 47.69 18.77 27.96
C VAL A 813 46.97 20.11 28.00
N VAL A 814 45.67 20.11 27.66
CA VAL A 814 44.80 21.28 27.73
C VAL A 814 43.68 20.99 28.71
N LYS A 815 43.55 21.82 29.75
CA LYS A 815 42.41 21.76 30.67
C LYS A 815 41.19 22.46 30.07
N LEU A 816 40.01 21.89 30.32
CA LEU A 816 38.74 22.48 29.91
C LEU A 816 38.33 23.58 30.91
N GLY A 817 37.79 24.68 30.39
CA GLY A 817 37.21 25.73 31.24
C GLY A 817 35.94 25.28 31.96
N THR A 818 35.27 24.24 31.44
CA THR A 818 34.11 23.60 32.05
C THR A 818 34.23 22.09 31.83
N PRO A 819 34.28 21.27 32.90
CA PRO A 819 34.31 19.81 32.78
C PRO A 819 33.09 19.27 32.05
N ARG A 820 33.27 18.18 31.31
CA ARG A 820 32.23 17.43 30.60
C ARG A 820 32.18 15.99 31.13
N PRO A 821 31.10 15.23 30.90
CA PRO A 821 31.03 13.83 31.33
C PRO A 821 32.24 13.01 30.84
N GLY A 822 33.04 12.51 31.78
CA GLY A 822 34.26 11.74 31.51
C GLY A 822 35.46 12.52 30.97
N ALA A 823 35.45 13.86 30.99
CA ALA A 823 36.64 14.64 30.64
C ALA A 823 36.68 16.03 31.30
N ASP A 824 37.79 16.34 31.97
CA ASP A 824 38.12 17.71 32.39
C ASP A 824 39.38 18.26 31.68
N ALA A 825 40.08 17.40 30.94
CA ALA A 825 41.26 17.73 30.16
C ALA A 825 41.37 16.85 28.91
N TYR A 826 42.25 17.23 27.99
CA TYR A 826 42.67 16.37 26.89
C TYR A 826 44.16 16.49 26.58
N VAL A 827 44.74 15.40 26.09
CA VAL A 827 46.05 15.39 25.46
C VAL A 827 45.88 15.78 24.00
N GLU A 828 46.50 16.88 23.59
CA GLU A 828 46.55 17.31 22.19
C GLU A 828 47.88 16.93 21.57
N VAL A 829 47.83 16.19 20.46
CA VAL A 829 48.96 15.81 19.63
C VAL A 829 48.88 16.57 18.32
N GLY A 830 49.93 17.31 17.96
CA GLY A 830 50.07 18.00 16.68
C GLY A 830 51.43 17.77 16.05
N PHE A 831 51.71 18.45 14.93
CA PHE A 831 52.94 18.24 14.16
C PHE A 831 53.59 19.57 13.76
N THR A 832 54.91 19.62 13.72
CA THR A 832 55.66 20.83 13.31
C THR A 832 55.83 20.95 11.80
N GLY A 833 55.63 19.86 11.04
CA GLY A 833 55.71 19.83 9.58
C GLY A 833 55.45 18.44 9.00
N GLY A 834 55.36 18.35 7.67
CA GLY A 834 55.13 17.10 6.93
C GLY A 834 53.76 17.04 6.24
N THR A 835 53.52 15.95 5.49
CA THR A 835 52.28 15.74 4.74
C THR A 835 51.83 14.29 4.89
N LEU A 836 50.54 14.09 5.11
CA LEU A 836 49.90 12.79 5.22
C LEU A 836 49.12 12.48 3.94
N ALA A 837 49.66 11.58 3.12
CA ALA A 837 49.04 11.18 1.85
C ALA A 837 47.66 10.54 2.04
N ALA A 838 46.81 10.61 1.02
CA ALA A 838 45.54 9.88 0.96
C ALA A 838 45.76 8.37 1.16
N GLY A 839 44.97 7.73 2.01
CA GLY A 839 45.09 6.33 2.39
C GLY A 839 46.23 6.01 3.38
N ALA A 840 47.08 6.98 3.73
CA ALA A 840 48.23 6.76 4.60
C ALA A 840 47.90 7.01 6.09
N THR A 841 48.82 6.60 6.97
CA THR A 841 48.75 6.90 8.41
C THR A 841 49.99 7.65 8.87
N THR A 842 49.90 8.36 9.99
CA THR A 842 51.07 8.95 10.65
C THR A 842 52.05 7.91 11.18
N GLY A 843 51.66 6.63 11.18
CA GLY A 843 52.26 5.61 12.03
C GLY A 843 51.98 5.88 13.50
N GLU A 844 52.56 5.04 14.36
CA GLU A 844 52.33 5.07 15.80
C GLU A 844 52.90 6.32 16.48
N LEU A 845 52.10 6.89 17.38
CA LEU A 845 52.40 8.01 18.25
C LEU A 845 52.14 7.56 19.70
N GLN A 846 53.21 7.24 20.44
CA GLN A 846 53.15 6.85 21.84
C GLN A 846 53.28 8.09 22.72
N VAL A 847 52.18 8.45 23.39
CA VAL A 847 52.13 9.59 24.30
C VAL A 847 51.89 9.12 25.71
N ARG A 848 52.50 9.84 26.64
CA ARG A 848 52.41 9.56 28.07
C ARG A 848 52.15 10.83 28.86
N VAL A 849 51.23 10.74 29.82
CA VAL A 849 50.88 11.81 30.74
C VAL A 849 51.01 11.31 32.17
N ALA A 850 51.58 12.14 33.04
CA ALA A 850 51.56 11.97 34.50
C ALA A 850 51.04 13.26 35.17
N LYS A 851 50.36 13.12 36.31
CA LYS A 851 50.12 14.25 37.21
C LYS A 851 51.48 14.71 37.76
N ALA A 852 51.67 16.01 37.98
CA ALA A 852 52.96 16.58 38.41
C ALA A 852 53.41 16.05 39.78
N ASP A 853 52.47 15.61 40.61
CA ASP A 853 52.69 14.96 41.91
C ASP A 853 52.81 13.42 41.82
N TRP A 854 52.71 12.86 40.61
CA TRP A 854 52.75 11.42 40.33
C TRP A 854 51.64 10.59 41.00
N SER A 855 50.54 11.23 41.41
CA SER A 855 49.35 10.53 41.89
C SER A 855 48.68 9.73 40.77
N ALA A 856 47.91 8.71 41.17
CA ALA A 856 47.23 7.81 40.23
C ALA A 856 46.08 8.51 39.49
N PHE A 857 45.89 8.14 38.23
CA PHE A 857 44.64 8.33 37.47
C PHE A 857 43.68 7.18 37.74
N ASP A 858 42.39 7.48 37.79
CA ASP A 858 41.35 6.55 37.37
C ASP A 858 41.10 6.85 35.90
N GLN A 859 41.25 5.85 35.04
CA GLN A 859 40.98 5.96 33.62
C GLN A 859 39.67 5.25 33.26
N SER A 860 39.03 4.55 34.20
CA SER A 860 37.78 3.84 33.90
C SER A 860 36.60 4.78 33.62
N ASP A 861 36.70 6.03 34.06
CA ASP A 861 35.77 7.13 33.83
C ASP A 861 36.20 8.11 32.74
N ASP A 862 37.37 7.90 32.11
CA ASP A 862 37.86 8.71 31.01
C ASP A 862 37.07 8.45 29.71
N TYR A 863 36.65 9.53 29.05
CA TYR A 863 35.88 9.47 27.81
C TYR A 863 36.61 8.74 26.67
N SER A 864 37.93 8.93 26.54
CA SER A 864 38.72 8.25 25.51
C SER A 864 39.32 6.91 25.96
N TYR A 865 39.09 6.45 27.19
CA TYR A 865 39.75 5.25 27.69
C TYR A 865 39.21 3.96 27.10
N ARG A 866 40.16 3.17 26.60
CA ARG A 866 39.99 1.76 26.31
C ARG A 866 41.34 1.08 26.20
N THR A 867 41.34 -0.24 26.31
CA THR A 867 42.48 -1.08 25.94
C THR A 867 42.23 -1.74 24.58
N ALA A 868 43.22 -1.73 23.69
CA ALA A 868 43.09 -2.34 22.36
C ALA A 868 44.37 -3.08 21.96
N ALA A 869 44.25 -4.34 21.50
CA ALA A 869 45.40 -5.16 21.12
C ALA A 869 46.03 -4.75 19.77
N SER A 870 45.30 -4.02 18.93
CA SER A 870 45.74 -3.50 17.63
C SER A 870 45.10 -2.14 17.36
N PHE A 871 45.62 -1.40 16.37
CA PHE A 871 45.03 -0.12 15.99
C PHE A 871 43.63 -0.32 15.44
N THR A 872 42.66 0.31 16.10
CA THR A 872 41.26 0.33 15.70
C THR A 872 40.70 1.74 15.87
N ASP A 873 39.62 2.08 15.18
CA ASP A 873 38.98 3.40 15.27
C ASP A 873 38.55 3.72 16.69
N LEU A 874 38.96 4.87 17.23
CA LEU A 874 38.55 5.39 18.52
C LEU A 874 37.66 6.61 18.30
N ALA A 875 36.34 6.40 18.30
CA ALA A 875 35.38 7.46 18.05
C ALA A 875 35.34 8.51 19.18
N THR A 876 35.74 8.13 20.39
CA THR A 876 35.81 9.03 21.55
C THR A 876 37.14 9.79 21.63
N ALA A 877 38.02 9.67 20.63
CA ALA A 877 39.15 10.57 20.41
C ALA A 877 38.89 11.36 19.12
N THR A 878 39.28 12.63 19.11
CA THR A 878 38.91 13.53 18.01
C THR A 878 40.13 13.95 17.18
N ALA A 879 39.94 14.18 15.88
CA ALA A 879 40.95 14.85 15.04
C ALA A 879 40.40 16.11 14.40
N TYR A 880 41.27 17.10 14.23
CA TYR A 880 40.96 18.40 13.66
C TYR A 880 41.92 18.70 12.53
N GLN A 881 41.42 19.41 11.52
CA GLN A 881 42.22 20.04 10.49
C GLN A 881 41.93 21.53 10.51
N SER A 882 42.95 22.37 10.69
CA SER A 882 42.82 23.82 10.81
C SER A 882 41.78 24.23 11.87
N ALA A 883 41.79 23.54 13.01
CA ALA A 883 40.84 23.69 14.13
C ALA A 883 39.38 23.27 13.87
N ALA A 884 39.03 22.81 12.66
CA ALA A 884 37.73 22.22 12.38
C ALA A 884 37.72 20.73 12.75
N LEU A 885 36.67 20.26 13.43
CA LEU A 885 36.52 18.84 13.79
C LEU A 885 36.31 17.99 12.52
N THR A 886 37.17 17.00 12.34
CA THR A 886 37.18 16.11 11.15
C THR A 886 36.89 14.65 11.49
N TRP A 887 37.07 14.25 12.76
CA TRP A 887 36.82 12.89 13.22
C TRP A 887 36.49 12.86 14.71
N GLY A 888 35.68 11.87 15.10
CA GLY A 888 35.34 11.57 16.48
C GLY A 888 34.24 12.46 17.04
N THR A 889 33.85 12.18 18.28
CA THR A 889 32.86 12.93 19.04
C THR A 889 33.56 13.54 20.26
N GLU A 890 33.34 14.83 20.52
CA GLU A 890 33.79 15.45 21.77
C GLU A 890 32.88 15.02 22.93
N PRO A 891 33.40 14.91 24.18
CA PRO A 891 32.60 14.63 25.38
C PRO A 891 31.57 15.73 25.68
#